data_AF-A0A4P7HIS2-F1
#
_entry.id   AF-A0A4P7HIS2-F1
#
_cell.length_a   1.000
_cell.length_b   1.000
_cell.length_c   1.000
_cell.angle_alpha   90.00
_cell.angle_beta   90.00
_cell.angle_gamma   90.00
#
_symmetry.space_group_name_H-M   'P 1'
#
loop_
_entity.id
_entity.type
_entity.pdbx_description
1 polymer ?
#
loop_
_entity_poly.entity_id
_entity_poly.type
_entity_poly.pdbx_seq_one_letter_code
_entity_poly.pdbx_strand_id
1 'polypeptide(L)'
;MQHDLAAARRFLAMGLDHPRARSIINAMRPIFRYDAVDAGRAAALKALAEACGPRIARLEVKLNGQFVPLATAWPCASGLDPDAPGPTRRFVTAGHVLPLFFQTAQILSFAGSVQTRAMHPGRVVFPDGRTFEIRKWISAHDLDLAVFDIEGQCEGLILDRSGTLPTVVAPIGYPLVAGVGLFAQIDAAYREKLFAGTGDSRPHSSRRLKGYFLHDATTIPGYSGAPVFDPATQRVVGVHVWGSADRPDIAGSSPEADPFAADLNDAVRIAAALGDGWMRDILAGLSDAPPDGAPTRPWEARQSPEAALSLSALGQEALRRIAPARRPVAPPDAGIDRDRPDSRDRWFRPSLAPPAQQILPQPTVIGDQATEGSCAAFAVAAAIEHHLAQRPDHVAAPVFRASVRMLDRMARRHDEWLDDTPDGTSLRAVLKGFYHNGVCSWDRAPYVPGLTDFFLTRDIAKEARRLTLGSYLRVRPTLDDMRMAVQEARVVIVTARIHDGWRHPDADHRIPYDTADPPQPRGLHAFVIDGYTDEGFIVQNSRGPDWGGFAGLPGHALWSFDDWAAHGGDAWVIRLAPDSARAFAVAAGGHAGAGTRRIGLLGHMIHAERGGLIEDGTLGLGARGVAETAGYLASDEGRAAYPRLLLMVHDPLLDSDTIAGLALPLTMRLKARGIYPLHIVYGMDEMLGCRLRLAHDVGQAVTRYLREGGSRDAALARQLGPGIRAQVDSYRRGAQEAAPRLMRDALAVLPLFAADEGRRIQMVSVGLGAIPARALGRAVPDVRPDHLAIAPPVPMRAARVWRLSDTRDESDLPGWRGSLTDLIAAAHDCRIRARGGTPAATIQALLGQADFTEQLVERLG
;
A
#
# COMPACT_ATOMS: atom_id res chain seq x y z
N MET A 1 20.51 -36.76 32.28
CA MET A 1 20.32 -36.21 30.92
C MET A 1 18.82 -36.15 30.67
N GLN A 2 18.18 -35.07 31.13
CA GLN A 2 16.81 -34.70 30.82
C GLN A 2 16.85 -33.89 29.53
N HIS A 3 16.33 -34.44 28.44
CA HIS A 3 15.88 -33.71 27.26
C HIS A 3 15.02 -34.66 26.46
N ASP A 4 13.75 -34.85 26.87
CA ASP A 4 12.70 -35.17 25.91
C ASP A 4 11.31 -34.88 26.45
N LEU A 5 10.47 -34.44 25.51
CA LEU A 5 9.01 -34.32 25.49
C LEU A 5 8.33 -33.12 26.16
N ALA A 6 7.31 -32.65 25.45
CA ALA A 6 6.11 -31.94 25.91
C ALA A 6 6.04 -30.40 25.84
N ALA A 7 7.14 -29.64 25.88
CA ALA A 7 7.00 -28.17 26.03
C ALA A 7 6.78 -27.36 24.73
N ALA A 8 7.36 -27.72 23.57
CA ALA A 8 7.19 -26.90 22.35
C ALA A 8 6.49 -27.61 21.17
N ARG A 9 6.22 -28.92 21.29
CA ARG A 9 5.20 -29.58 20.44
C ARG A 9 3.79 -29.01 20.67
N ARG A 10 3.57 -28.25 21.76
CA ARG A 10 2.29 -27.60 22.10
C ARG A 10 2.16 -26.17 21.60
N PHE A 11 3.21 -25.52 21.11
CA PHE A 11 3.08 -24.10 20.84
C PHE A 11 2.48 -23.76 19.48
N LEU A 12 2.61 -24.55 18.41
CA LEU A 12 1.98 -24.14 17.13
C LEU A 12 1.47 -25.29 16.24
N ALA A 13 0.96 -26.36 16.84
CA ALA A 13 0.11 -27.33 16.14
C ALA A 13 -1.35 -26.86 16.00
N MET A 14 -1.61 -25.56 15.83
CA MET A 14 -2.93 -25.04 15.43
C MET A 14 -2.77 -24.09 14.25
N GLY A 15 -2.93 -24.66 13.04
CA GLY A 15 -2.98 -23.98 11.74
C GLY A 15 -1.74 -24.19 10.86
N LEU A 16 -1.60 -25.40 10.30
CA LEU A 16 -0.31 -25.99 9.89
C LEU A 16 0.16 -25.80 8.43
N ASP A 17 -0.37 -24.88 7.61
CA ASP A 17 0.09 -24.77 6.20
C ASP A 17 0.58 -23.38 5.75
N HIS A 18 0.99 -22.50 6.69
CA HIS A 18 1.55 -21.18 6.33
C HIS A 18 3.09 -21.24 6.17
N PRO A 19 3.66 -21.01 4.96
CA PRO A 19 5.10 -21.12 4.70
C PRO A 19 5.97 -20.03 5.37
N ARG A 20 5.38 -19.15 6.20
CA ARG A 20 6.10 -18.12 6.99
C ARG A 20 6.30 -18.51 8.46
N ALA A 21 5.96 -19.75 8.83
CA ALA A 21 6.35 -20.36 10.09
C ALA A 21 7.76 -21.01 10.04
N ARG A 22 8.57 -20.69 9.02
CA ARG A 22 9.97 -21.12 8.93
C ARG A 22 10.90 -20.01 9.41
N SER A 23 11.03 -19.90 10.73
CA SER A 23 12.29 -19.48 11.36
C SER A 23 12.98 -20.79 11.73
N ILE A 24 13.92 -21.22 10.90
CA ILE A 24 14.61 -22.49 11.09
C ILE A 24 15.71 -22.22 12.11
N ILE A 25 15.56 -22.61 13.37
CA ILE A 25 16.75 -22.83 14.19
C ILE A 25 17.57 -23.86 13.43
N ASN A 26 18.75 -23.47 12.92
CA ASN A 26 19.65 -24.44 12.30
C ASN A 26 19.98 -25.46 13.39
N ALA A 27 19.44 -26.67 13.28
CA ALA A 27 19.57 -27.72 14.29
C ALA A 27 21.04 -28.10 14.56
N MET A 28 21.96 -27.71 13.67
CA MET A 28 23.40 -27.92 13.78
C MET A 28 24.16 -26.74 14.42
N ARG A 29 23.57 -25.54 14.52
CA ARG A 29 24.18 -24.32 15.09
C ARG A 29 23.33 -23.77 16.24
N PRO A 30 23.49 -24.32 17.46
CA PRO A 30 22.67 -23.94 18.61
C PRO A 30 22.93 -22.49 19.03
N ILE A 31 21.86 -21.80 19.42
CA ILE A 31 21.90 -20.52 20.13
C ILE A 31 21.88 -20.83 21.63
N PHE A 32 22.76 -20.17 22.37
CA PHE A 32 22.90 -20.33 23.81
C PHE A 32 22.43 -19.08 24.53
N ARG A 33 21.84 -19.25 25.71
CA ARG A 33 21.75 -18.15 26.67
C ARG A 33 23.19 -17.78 27.06
N TYR A 34 23.51 -16.48 27.09
CA TYR A 34 24.91 -16.03 27.18
C TYR A 34 25.65 -16.56 28.44
N ASP A 35 24.92 -16.79 29.54
CA ASP A 35 25.40 -17.32 30.82
C ASP A 35 25.32 -18.87 30.92
N ALA A 36 24.86 -19.54 29.86
CA ALA A 36 24.70 -21.00 29.79
C ALA A 36 25.48 -21.62 28.61
N VAL A 37 26.43 -20.89 28.04
CA VAL A 37 27.32 -21.41 26.99
C VAL A 37 28.23 -22.48 27.59
N ASP A 38 28.14 -23.72 27.09
CA ASP A 38 28.97 -24.84 27.56
C ASP A 38 30.41 -24.73 27.02
N ALA A 39 31.39 -24.78 27.93
CA ALA A 39 32.81 -24.71 27.62
C ALA A 39 33.29 -25.88 26.74
N GLY A 40 32.58 -27.01 26.75
CA GLY A 40 33.03 -28.23 26.09
C GLY A 40 33.04 -28.15 24.56
N ARG A 41 31.96 -27.67 23.93
CA ARG A 41 31.80 -27.66 22.46
C ARG A 41 31.96 -26.26 21.82
N ALA A 42 32.01 -25.19 22.62
CA ALA A 42 32.03 -23.82 22.13
C ALA A 42 32.92 -22.87 22.98
N ALA A 43 34.14 -23.30 23.33
CA ALA A 43 35.04 -22.57 24.22
C ALA A 43 35.31 -21.10 23.80
N ALA A 44 35.49 -20.84 22.49
CA ALA A 44 35.68 -19.48 21.96
C ALA A 44 34.42 -18.61 22.11
N LEU A 45 33.24 -19.18 21.88
CA LEU A 45 31.96 -18.48 22.10
C LEU A 45 31.73 -18.19 23.58
N LYS A 46 32.10 -19.11 24.47
CA LYS A 46 32.02 -18.90 25.93
C LYS A 46 32.93 -17.77 26.38
N ALA A 47 34.21 -17.79 25.98
CA ALA A 47 35.15 -16.73 26.30
C ALA A 47 34.68 -15.36 25.78
N LEU A 48 34.14 -15.31 24.56
CA LEU A 48 33.54 -14.11 23.99
C LEU A 48 32.30 -13.66 24.78
N ALA A 49 31.38 -14.57 25.10
CA ALA A 49 30.16 -14.26 25.84
C ALA A 49 30.46 -13.74 27.25
N GLU A 50 31.45 -14.32 27.93
CA GLU A 50 31.93 -13.87 29.25
C GLU A 50 32.59 -12.49 29.17
N ALA A 51 33.43 -12.25 28.15
CA ALA A 51 34.14 -10.98 28.00
C ALA A 51 33.23 -9.85 27.51
N CYS A 52 32.34 -10.10 26.56
CA CYS A 52 31.59 -9.06 25.83
C CYS A 52 30.11 -9.00 26.21
N GLY A 53 29.49 -10.12 26.60
CA GLY A 53 28.06 -10.19 26.95
C GLY A 53 27.62 -9.18 28.01
N PRO A 54 28.35 -9.02 29.14
CA PRO A 54 28.01 -8.03 30.17
C PRO A 54 27.98 -6.57 29.70
N ARG A 55 28.56 -6.27 28.53
CA ARG A 55 28.60 -4.93 27.93
C ARG A 55 27.47 -4.68 26.93
N ILE A 56 26.65 -5.68 26.60
CA ILE A 56 25.58 -5.57 25.61
C ILE A 56 24.24 -5.32 26.30
N ALA A 57 23.57 -4.24 25.92
CA ALA A 57 22.36 -3.79 26.57
C ALA A 57 21.14 -3.96 25.67
N ARG A 58 19.99 -4.09 26.33
CA ARG A 58 18.67 -4.06 25.70
C ARG A 58 18.23 -2.62 25.57
N LEU A 59 17.88 -2.20 24.37
CA LEU A 59 17.37 -0.86 24.09
C LEU A 59 15.86 -0.83 24.33
N GLU A 60 15.41 0.09 25.17
CA GLU A 60 14.00 0.30 25.48
C GLU A 60 13.56 1.72 25.17
N VAL A 61 12.30 1.88 24.78
CA VAL A 61 11.64 3.16 24.56
C VAL A 61 10.41 3.28 25.44
N LYS A 62 10.18 4.45 26.04
CA LYS A 62 9.03 4.75 26.88
C LYS A 62 7.84 5.13 26.01
N LEU A 63 6.91 4.19 25.89
CA LEU A 63 5.65 4.32 25.18
C LEU A 63 4.53 4.13 26.21
N ASN A 64 3.52 5.02 26.26
CA ASN A 64 2.44 4.94 27.26
C ASN A 64 2.88 4.98 28.73
N GLY A 65 3.99 5.65 29.03
CA GLY A 65 4.53 5.65 30.39
C GLY A 65 5.26 4.35 30.79
N GLN A 66 5.27 3.33 29.93
CA GLN A 66 5.97 2.06 30.14
C GLN A 66 7.15 1.92 29.18
N PHE A 67 8.24 1.31 29.65
CA PHE A 67 9.37 1.00 28.80
C PHE A 67 9.15 -0.34 28.09
N VAL A 68 9.40 -0.37 26.78
CA VAL A 68 9.22 -1.55 25.93
C VAL A 68 10.55 -1.93 25.27
N PRO A 69 10.97 -3.22 25.30
CA PRO A 69 12.13 -3.70 24.55
C PRO A 69 11.97 -3.48 23.05
N LEU A 70 12.97 -2.84 22.44
CA LEU A 70 12.93 -2.48 21.03
C LEU A 70 14.11 -3.00 20.21
N ALA A 71 15.32 -2.98 20.74
CA ALA A 71 16.52 -3.39 20.00
C ALA A 71 17.60 -3.95 20.93
N THR A 72 18.71 -4.41 20.36
CA THR A 72 19.99 -4.52 21.06
C THR A 72 20.80 -3.25 20.83
N ALA A 73 21.44 -2.73 21.88
CA ALA A 73 22.38 -1.62 21.77
C ALA A 73 23.63 -1.91 22.59
N TRP A 74 24.77 -1.34 22.20
CA TRP A 74 26.04 -1.64 22.84
C TRP A 74 26.99 -0.45 22.77
N PRO A 75 27.87 -0.28 23.77
CA PRO A 75 28.78 0.85 23.85
C PRO A 75 29.97 0.65 22.91
N CYS A 76 30.36 1.67 22.14
CA CYS A 76 31.59 1.64 21.34
C CYS A 76 32.71 2.42 22.04
N ALA A 77 33.89 1.82 22.13
CA ALA A 77 35.04 2.43 22.83
C ALA A 77 35.37 3.83 22.24
N SER A 78 35.42 4.85 23.09
CA SER A 78 35.84 6.20 22.72
C SER A 78 37.37 6.33 22.81
N GLY A 79 37.97 7.03 21.84
CA GLY A 79 39.40 7.07 21.60
C GLY A 79 40.18 8.01 22.51
N LEU A 80 41.11 7.40 23.25
CA LEU A 80 42.52 7.82 23.27
C LEU A 80 43.41 6.66 22.83
N ASP A 81 43.03 5.42 23.16
CA ASP A 81 43.63 4.19 22.67
C ASP A 81 42.55 3.36 21.94
N PRO A 82 42.66 3.13 20.62
CA PRO A 82 41.67 2.39 19.84
C PRO A 82 41.69 0.88 20.07
N ASP A 83 42.71 0.35 20.74
CA ASP A 83 42.91 -1.08 20.99
C ASP A 83 42.70 -1.47 22.47
N ALA A 84 42.41 -0.49 23.34
CA ALA A 84 42.06 -0.71 24.74
C ALA A 84 40.58 -0.37 25.01
N PRO A 85 39.84 -1.21 25.76
CA PRO A 85 38.48 -0.87 26.16
C PRO A 85 38.53 0.31 27.16
N GLY A 86 37.76 1.36 26.88
CA GLY A 86 37.72 2.59 27.66
C GLY A 86 36.30 3.01 28.03
N PRO A 87 36.13 3.89 29.04
CA PRO A 87 34.82 4.40 29.41
C PRO A 87 34.25 5.26 28.28
N THR A 88 33.01 4.97 27.89
CA THR A 88 32.27 5.64 26.83
C THR A 88 30.82 5.85 27.26
N ARG A 89 30.22 6.92 26.75
CA ARG A 89 28.78 7.18 26.80
C ARG A 89 28.08 6.81 25.49
N ARG A 90 28.85 6.44 24.47
CA ARG A 90 28.39 6.31 23.09
C ARG A 90 27.95 4.89 22.79
N PHE A 91 26.74 4.77 22.26
CA PHE A 91 26.11 3.51 21.92
C PHE A 91 25.77 3.43 20.45
N VAL A 92 25.80 2.21 19.93
CA VAL A 92 25.44 1.85 18.57
C VAL A 92 24.24 0.91 18.59
N THR A 93 23.33 1.09 17.64
CA THR A 93 22.19 0.21 17.35
C THR A 93 21.86 0.27 15.85
N ALA A 94 20.86 -0.50 15.41
CA ALA A 94 20.35 -0.43 14.04
C ALA A 94 19.57 0.87 13.79
N GLY A 95 19.68 1.44 12.59
CA GLY A 95 19.06 2.71 12.22
C GLY A 95 17.54 2.67 12.12
N HIS A 96 16.99 1.55 11.67
CA HIS A 96 15.55 1.37 11.44
C HIS A 96 14.69 1.43 12.70
N VAL A 97 15.28 1.49 13.90
CA VAL A 97 14.56 1.63 15.17
C VAL A 97 14.29 3.09 15.55
N LEU A 98 15.00 4.04 14.92
CA LEU A 98 14.89 5.48 15.16
C LEU A 98 13.46 6.03 15.09
N PRO A 99 12.59 5.63 14.13
CA PRO A 99 11.24 6.17 14.03
C PRO A 99 10.41 6.01 15.31
N LEU A 100 10.68 4.98 16.13
CA LEU A 100 9.95 4.73 17.38
C LEU A 100 10.43 5.60 18.54
N PHE A 101 11.60 6.22 18.42
CA PHE A 101 12.09 7.17 19.40
C PHE A 101 11.62 8.59 19.14
N PHE A 102 11.09 8.93 17.95
CA PHE A 102 10.70 10.29 17.63
C PHE A 102 9.20 10.50 17.69
N GLN A 103 8.78 11.65 18.23
CA GLN A 103 7.36 12.01 18.36
C GLN A 103 6.68 12.31 17.02
N THR A 104 7.46 12.51 15.94
CA THR A 104 6.97 12.78 14.59
C THR A 104 7.66 11.87 13.56
N ALA A 105 6.88 11.26 12.67
CA ALA A 105 7.33 10.30 11.66
C ALA A 105 7.90 10.96 10.38
N GLN A 106 8.54 12.13 10.50
CA GLN A 106 9.12 12.82 9.35
C GLN A 106 10.37 12.09 8.83
N ILE A 107 10.62 12.15 7.54
CA ILE A 107 11.84 11.60 6.92
C ILE A 107 13.09 12.30 7.48
N LEU A 108 14.14 11.55 7.84
CA LEU A 108 15.44 12.13 8.18
C LEU A 108 16.12 12.60 6.90
N SER A 109 16.31 13.92 6.76
CA SER A 109 16.90 14.50 5.56
C SER A 109 18.42 14.39 5.53
N PHE A 110 19.07 14.40 6.70
CA PHE A 110 20.54 14.36 6.86
C PHE A 110 20.94 13.60 8.12
N ALA A 111 22.20 13.16 8.21
CA ALA A 111 22.68 12.33 9.32
C ALA A 111 22.50 12.98 10.71
N GLY A 112 22.55 14.33 10.78
CA GLY A 112 22.37 15.10 12.01
C GLY A 112 20.91 15.44 12.34
N SER A 113 19.94 15.13 11.46
CA SER A 113 18.52 15.47 11.66
C SER A 113 17.89 14.82 12.90
N VAL A 114 18.54 13.80 13.47
CA VAL A 114 18.11 13.17 14.73
C VAL A 114 18.31 14.07 15.95
N GLN A 115 19.26 15.01 15.91
CA GLN A 115 19.66 15.82 17.07
C GLN A 115 18.63 16.88 17.44
N THR A 116 17.82 17.33 16.48
CA THR A 116 16.85 18.41 16.64
C THR A 116 15.43 17.90 16.88
N ARG A 117 15.23 16.59 17.00
CA ARG A 117 13.89 15.97 17.10
C ARG A 117 13.44 15.75 18.52
N ALA A 118 12.16 16.05 18.75
CA ALA A 118 11.48 15.66 19.97
C ALA A 118 11.39 14.13 20.04
N MET A 119 11.88 13.56 21.14
CA MET A 119 11.98 12.11 21.32
C MET A 119 11.13 11.60 22.50
N HIS A 120 10.67 10.36 22.40
CA HIS A 120 10.23 9.58 23.54
C HIS A 120 11.42 9.28 24.46
N PRO A 121 11.24 9.29 25.80
CA PRO A 121 12.29 8.86 26.70
C PRO A 121 12.76 7.45 26.36
N GLY A 122 14.06 7.24 26.32
CA GLY A 122 14.67 5.95 26.00
C GLY A 122 15.65 5.54 27.09
N ARG A 123 15.92 4.24 27.20
CA ARG A 123 16.96 3.74 28.11
C ARG A 123 17.60 2.47 27.58
N VAL A 124 18.79 2.18 28.08
CA VAL A 124 19.47 0.90 27.88
C VAL A 124 19.49 0.13 29.20
N VAL A 125 19.22 -1.18 29.14
CA VAL A 125 19.19 -2.09 30.30
C VAL A 125 20.20 -3.20 30.10
N PHE A 126 21.19 -3.30 30.98
CA PHE A 126 22.25 -4.31 30.94
C PHE A 126 21.82 -5.64 31.55
N PRO A 127 22.53 -6.76 31.29
CA PRO A 127 22.19 -8.07 31.84
C PRO A 127 22.19 -8.13 33.37
N ASP A 128 22.99 -7.28 34.01
CA ASP A 128 23.09 -7.14 35.47
C ASP A 128 22.04 -6.20 36.09
N GLY A 129 21.13 -5.66 35.26
CA GLY A 129 20.07 -4.74 35.68
C GLY A 129 20.48 -3.26 35.71
N ARG A 130 21.75 -2.91 35.48
CA ARG A 130 22.15 -1.50 35.33
C ARG A 130 21.37 -0.87 34.19
N THR A 131 20.87 0.34 34.43
CA THR A 131 20.01 1.06 33.49
C THR A 131 20.53 2.48 33.32
N PHE A 132 20.61 2.95 32.07
CA PHE A 132 20.98 4.32 31.76
C PHE A 132 19.99 4.94 30.78
N GLU A 133 19.54 6.16 31.04
CA GLU A 133 18.68 6.89 30.11
C GLU A 133 19.47 7.38 28.90
N ILE A 134 18.79 7.44 27.75
CA ILE A 134 19.33 8.03 26.53
C ILE A 134 19.33 9.54 26.71
N ARG A 135 20.52 10.13 26.67
CA ARG A 135 20.73 11.57 26.78
C ARG A 135 20.38 12.29 25.47
N LYS A 136 20.88 11.78 24.34
CA LYS A 136 20.64 12.35 23.00
C LYS A 136 20.98 11.36 21.89
N TRP A 137 20.26 11.44 20.78
CA TRP A 137 20.70 10.83 19.52
C TRP A 137 21.76 11.71 18.87
N ILE A 138 22.83 11.09 18.36
CA ILE A 138 23.99 11.77 17.76
C ILE A 138 23.89 11.77 16.24
N SER A 139 23.66 10.61 15.62
CA SER A 139 23.63 10.50 14.17
C SER A 139 22.90 9.26 13.67
N ALA A 140 22.48 9.32 12.40
CA ALA A 140 21.98 8.19 11.62
C ALA A 140 22.82 8.03 10.34
N HIS A 141 23.38 6.84 10.10
CA HIS A 141 24.17 6.52 8.92
C HIS A 141 23.30 5.99 7.77
N ASP A 142 23.74 6.20 6.54
CA ASP A 142 23.12 5.61 5.34
C ASP A 142 23.26 4.06 5.27
N LEU A 143 24.03 3.43 6.16
CA LEU A 143 24.19 1.98 6.27
C LEU A 143 23.24 1.35 7.29
N ASP A 144 22.18 2.02 7.73
CA ASP A 144 21.25 1.51 8.75
C ASP A 144 21.90 1.35 10.14
N LEU A 145 22.73 2.33 10.53
CA LEU A 145 23.30 2.44 11.88
C LEU A 145 22.82 3.73 12.54
N ALA A 146 22.56 3.67 13.84
CA ALA A 146 22.27 4.85 14.64
C ALA A 146 23.16 4.91 15.89
N VAL A 147 23.53 6.13 16.25
CA VAL A 147 24.43 6.41 17.35
C VAL A 147 23.76 7.36 18.34
N PHE A 148 23.86 7.06 19.63
CA PHE A 148 23.32 7.89 20.71
C PHE A 148 24.25 7.92 21.92
N ASP A 149 24.05 8.91 22.78
CA ASP A 149 24.70 8.99 24.08
C ASP A 149 23.71 8.65 25.20
N ILE A 150 24.23 8.05 26.26
CA ILE A 150 23.52 7.86 27.54
C ILE A 150 23.96 8.90 28.58
N GLU A 151 23.23 8.99 29.70
CA GLU A 151 23.56 9.91 30.81
C GLU A 151 24.78 9.46 31.66
N GLY A 152 25.18 8.19 31.57
CA GLY A 152 26.32 7.62 32.29
C GLY A 152 27.50 7.23 31.39
N GLN A 153 28.43 6.48 31.95
CA GLN A 153 29.54 5.87 31.22
C GLN A 153 29.63 4.38 31.52
N CYS A 154 30.08 3.62 30.54
CA CYS A 154 30.33 2.19 30.64
C CYS A 154 31.53 1.82 29.78
N GLU A 155 32.09 0.64 29.97
CA GLU A 155 33.24 0.19 29.19
C GLU A 155 32.81 -0.19 27.76
N GLY A 156 33.48 0.36 26.75
CA GLY A 156 33.16 0.13 25.35
C GLY A 156 33.62 -1.21 24.80
N LEU A 157 32.95 -1.66 23.75
CA LEU A 157 33.41 -2.73 22.86
C LEU A 157 34.40 -2.17 21.83
N ILE A 158 35.39 -3.00 21.47
CA ILE A 158 36.43 -2.66 20.50
C ILE A 158 35.94 -3.00 19.09
N LEU A 159 36.05 -2.05 18.17
CA LEU A 159 35.65 -2.20 16.77
C LEU A 159 36.80 -2.79 15.95
N ASP A 160 36.50 -3.72 15.03
CA ASP A 160 37.49 -4.15 14.05
C ASP A 160 37.74 -3.05 13.01
N ARG A 161 39.02 -2.68 12.86
CA ARG A 161 39.50 -1.69 11.89
C ARG A 161 40.27 -2.32 10.74
N SER A 162 40.64 -3.59 10.85
CA SER A 162 41.42 -4.29 9.82
C SER A 162 40.67 -4.34 8.50
N GLY A 163 39.33 -4.34 8.57
CA GLY A 163 38.50 -4.52 7.41
C GLY A 163 38.66 -5.92 6.82
N THR A 164 39.12 -6.92 7.57
CA THR A 164 39.11 -8.31 7.11
C THR A 164 37.88 -8.99 7.69
N LEU A 165 37.04 -9.57 6.84
CA LEU A 165 35.85 -10.28 7.30
C LEU A 165 36.24 -11.71 7.73
N PRO A 166 36.09 -12.10 9.01
CA PRO A 166 36.44 -13.43 9.48
C PRO A 166 35.48 -14.48 8.94
N THR A 167 35.95 -15.70 8.69
CA THR A 167 35.09 -16.79 8.20
C THR A 167 34.05 -17.23 9.22
N VAL A 168 34.39 -17.18 10.51
CA VAL A 168 33.50 -17.48 11.63
C VAL A 168 33.16 -16.19 12.37
N VAL A 169 31.89 -16.00 12.67
CA VAL A 169 31.37 -14.86 13.43
C VAL A 169 30.48 -15.32 14.58
N ALA A 170 30.30 -14.46 15.57
CA ALA A 170 29.39 -14.71 16.68
C ALA A 170 28.58 -13.46 17.01
N PRO A 171 27.29 -13.39 16.66
CA PRO A 171 26.38 -12.38 17.17
C PRO A 171 25.97 -12.64 18.61
N ILE A 172 25.80 -11.57 19.37
CA ILE A 172 25.29 -11.60 20.75
C ILE A 172 24.24 -10.51 20.89
N GLY A 173 23.01 -10.83 21.32
CA GLY A 173 21.95 -9.83 21.45
C GLY A 173 20.72 -10.31 22.21
N TYR A 174 19.71 -9.45 22.28
CA TYR A 174 18.41 -9.73 22.89
C TYR A 174 17.36 -10.03 21.83
N PRO A 175 16.47 -11.02 22.03
CA PRO A 175 15.36 -11.31 21.15
C PRO A 175 14.20 -10.31 21.36
N LEU A 176 13.58 -9.88 20.27
CA LEU A 176 12.56 -8.83 20.25
C LEU A 176 11.24 -9.34 19.68
N VAL A 177 10.14 -8.75 20.15
CA VAL A 177 8.75 -9.09 19.78
C VAL A 177 8.00 -7.89 19.17
N ALA A 178 8.70 -6.81 18.85
CA ALA A 178 8.06 -5.80 18.02
C ALA A 178 7.78 -6.43 16.64
N GLY A 179 6.50 -6.45 16.27
CA GLY A 179 6.01 -6.59 14.89
C GLY A 179 5.75 -7.94 14.27
N VAL A 180 6.18 -9.07 14.81
CA VAL A 180 5.73 -10.37 14.31
C VAL A 180 4.65 -10.91 15.26
N GLY A 181 3.38 -10.88 14.84
CA GLY A 181 2.25 -11.40 15.63
C GLY A 181 2.41 -12.88 16.06
N LEU A 182 3.32 -13.61 15.40
CA LEU A 182 3.74 -14.97 15.72
C LEU A 182 4.38 -15.11 17.13
N PHE A 183 4.94 -14.03 17.69
CA PHE A 183 5.72 -14.06 18.94
C PHE A 183 5.06 -13.35 20.13
N ALA A 184 3.85 -12.81 19.95
CA ALA A 184 3.09 -12.17 21.03
C ALA A 184 2.87 -13.10 22.24
N GLN A 185 2.94 -14.43 22.01
CA GLN A 185 2.78 -15.48 23.02
C GLN A 185 4.11 -15.99 23.64
N ILE A 186 5.27 -15.45 23.26
CA ILE A 186 6.57 -15.83 23.85
C ILE A 186 6.70 -15.25 25.27
N ASP A 187 7.13 -16.07 26.22
CA ASP A 187 7.35 -15.72 27.63
C ASP A 187 8.22 -14.47 27.83
N ALA A 188 7.84 -13.59 28.76
CA ALA A 188 8.63 -12.43 29.18
C ALA A 188 10.04 -12.86 29.62
N ALA A 189 10.16 -14.04 30.22
CA ALA A 189 11.43 -14.62 30.65
C ALA A 189 12.40 -14.95 29.49
N TYR A 190 11.93 -14.97 28.24
CA TYR A 190 12.79 -15.13 27.04
C TYR A 190 13.29 -13.78 26.51
N ARG A 191 12.43 -12.74 26.55
CA ARG A 191 12.68 -11.39 26.00
C ARG A 191 13.69 -10.57 26.82
N GLU A 192 13.84 -10.94 28.09
CA GLU A 192 14.75 -10.27 29.03
C GLU A 192 16.16 -10.87 29.01
N LYS A 193 16.39 -11.96 28.26
CA LYS A 193 17.66 -12.70 28.28
C LYS A 193 18.51 -12.39 27.07
N LEU A 194 19.82 -12.32 27.29
CA LEU A 194 20.83 -12.18 26.25
C LEU A 194 21.23 -13.56 25.70
N PHE A 195 21.38 -13.65 24.38
CA PHE A 195 21.73 -14.89 23.68
C PHE A 195 22.96 -14.68 22.80
N ALA A 196 23.67 -15.77 22.56
CA ALA A 196 24.87 -15.83 21.73
C ALA A 196 24.81 -17.06 20.81
N GLY A 197 25.28 -16.90 19.58
CA GLY A 197 25.39 -17.99 18.60
C GLY A 197 26.69 -17.88 17.81
N THR A 198 27.11 -18.98 17.19
CA THR A 198 28.21 -18.98 16.21
C THR A 198 27.66 -19.24 14.82
N GLY A 199 28.27 -18.59 13.84
CA GLY A 199 27.94 -18.78 12.44
C GLY A 199 29.12 -18.48 11.52
N ASP A 200 28.89 -18.63 10.23
CA ASP A 200 29.83 -18.33 9.18
C ASP A 200 29.45 -16.99 8.58
N SER A 201 30.44 -16.21 8.21
CA SER A 201 30.22 -14.96 7.50
C SER A 201 30.64 -15.07 6.04
N ARG A 202 29.95 -14.32 5.18
CA ARG A 202 30.19 -14.31 3.74
C ARG A 202 30.17 -12.88 3.22
N PRO A 203 31.11 -12.50 2.32
CA PRO A 203 31.04 -11.23 1.64
C PRO A 203 29.72 -11.09 0.89
N HIS A 204 29.14 -9.89 0.91
CA HIS A 204 27.94 -9.64 0.15
C HIS A 204 28.27 -9.53 -1.35
N SER A 205 27.56 -10.31 -2.20
CA SER A 205 27.74 -10.35 -3.66
C SER A 205 27.19 -9.12 -4.41
N SER A 206 26.38 -8.27 -3.77
CA SER A 206 25.65 -7.19 -4.41
C SER A 206 26.45 -5.90 -4.42
N ARG A 207 26.62 -5.31 -5.61
CA ARG A 207 27.23 -3.97 -5.75
C ARG A 207 26.45 -2.86 -5.04
N ARG A 208 25.16 -3.08 -4.69
CA ARG A 208 24.31 -2.10 -3.98
C ARG A 208 24.44 -2.19 -2.46
N LEU A 209 25.05 -3.25 -1.92
CA LEU A 209 25.20 -3.51 -0.49
C LEU A 209 26.68 -3.68 -0.11
N LYS A 210 27.57 -2.89 -0.73
CA LYS A 210 29.03 -2.92 -0.50
C LYS A 210 29.47 -2.72 0.97
N GLY A 211 28.60 -2.17 1.81
CA GLY A 211 28.83 -1.98 3.25
C GLY A 211 28.31 -3.11 4.16
N TYR A 212 27.83 -4.22 3.59
CA TYR A 212 27.18 -5.30 4.33
C TYR A 212 27.91 -6.64 4.12
N PHE A 213 27.62 -7.61 4.99
CA PHE A 213 27.98 -9.02 4.84
C PHE A 213 26.85 -9.92 5.33
N LEU A 214 26.89 -11.19 4.94
CA LEU A 214 25.89 -12.20 5.30
C LEU A 214 26.40 -13.09 6.44
N HIS A 215 25.53 -13.55 7.35
CA HIS A 215 25.86 -14.54 8.38
C HIS A 215 24.68 -15.44 8.79
N ASP A 216 24.94 -16.68 9.23
CA ASP A 216 23.92 -17.71 9.50
C ASP A 216 23.65 -17.99 11.01
N ALA A 217 24.25 -17.21 11.91
CA ALA A 217 24.20 -17.45 13.35
C ALA A 217 22.89 -17.01 14.05
N THR A 218 21.97 -16.34 13.33
CA THR A 218 20.79 -15.67 13.89
C THR A 218 19.54 -15.98 13.09
N THR A 219 18.89 -17.11 13.32
CA THR A 219 17.76 -17.50 12.45
C THR A 219 16.38 -16.99 12.92
N ILE A 220 16.33 -15.93 13.74
CA ILE A 220 15.09 -15.40 14.30
C ILE A 220 14.99 -13.88 14.08
N PRO A 221 13.86 -13.35 13.56
CA PRO A 221 13.55 -11.92 13.62
C PRO A 221 13.57 -11.45 15.08
N GLY A 222 14.39 -10.46 15.39
CA GLY A 222 14.39 -9.84 16.72
C GLY A 222 15.75 -9.64 17.37
N TYR A 223 16.87 -9.62 16.64
CA TYR A 223 18.19 -9.24 17.18
C TYR A 223 18.73 -7.94 16.56
N SER A 224 17.86 -7.06 16.06
CA SER A 224 18.25 -5.79 15.44
C SER A 224 19.19 -4.98 16.34
N GLY A 225 20.31 -4.54 15.77
CA GLY A 225 21.36 -3.80 16.48
C GLY A 225 22.37 -4.67 17.22
N ALA A 226 22.22 -6.00 17.20
CA ALA A 226 23.15 -6.90 17.89
C ALA A 226 24.56 -6.81 17.26
N PRO A 227 25.62 -6.67 18.09
CA PRO A 227 26.99 -6.71 17.60
C PRO A 227 27.33 -8.13 17.11
N VAL A 228 27.99 -8.19 15.96
CA VAL A 228 28.56 -9.40 15.38
C VAL A 228 30.06 -9.37 15.61
N PHE A 229 30.59 -10.37 16.30
CA PHE A 229 32.00 -10.45 16.69
C PHE A 229 32.80 -11.41 15.82
N ASP A 230 34.09 -11.16 15.74
CA ASP A 230 35.10 -12.19 15.47
C ASP A 230 35.40 -12.94 16.79
N PRO A 231 35.10 -14.24 16.91
CA PRO A 231 35.37 -14.99 18.14
C PRO A 231 36.86 -15.09 18.50
N ALA A 232 37.78 -14.95 17.54
CA ALA A 232 39.21 -15.05 17.78
C ALA A 232 39.79 -13.76 18.37
N THR A 233 39.37 -12.60 17.86
CA THR A 233 39.87 -11.29 18.30
C THR A 233 38.97 -10.60 19.32
N GLN A 234 37.73 -11.09 19.50
CA GLN A 234 36.67 -10.48 20.31
C GLN A 234 36.28 -9.06 19.89
N ARG A 235 36.63 -8.67 18.66
CA ARG A 235 36.30 -7.35 18.09
C ARG A 235 34.97 -7.41 17.36
N VAL A 236 34.22 -6.31 17.43
CA VAL A 236 32.96 -6.16 16.69
C VAL A 236 33.31 -5.95 15.22
N VAL A 237 32.92 -6.87 14.35
CA VAL A 237 33.11 -6.80 12.89
C VAL A 237 31.88 -6.25 12.17
N GLY A 238 30.72 -6.29 12.82
CA GLY A 238 29.50 -5.72 12.27
C GLY A 238 28.33 -5.60 13.22
N VAL A 239 27.20 -5.15 12.68
CA VAL A 239 25.94 -4.95 13.38
C VAL A 239 24.84 -5.67 12.64
N HIS A 240 24.20 -6.64 13.29
CA HIS A 240 23.06 -7.37 12.72
C HIS A 240 21.90 -6.39 12.51
N VAL A 241 21.34 -6.39 11.30
CA VAL A 241 20.24 -5.49 10.92
C VAL A 241 19.02 -6.22 10.37
N TRP A 242 19.19 -7.20 9.47
CA TRP A 242 18.07 -7.88 8.80
C TRP A 242 18.27 -9.38 8.76
N GLY A 243 17.18 -10.14 8.82
CA GLY A 243 17.18 -11.58 8.49
C GLY A 243 16.46 -11.82 7.17
N SER A 244 17.07 -12.56 6.25
CA SER A 244 16.54 -12.77 4.90
C SER A 244 16.34 -14.27 4.65
N ALA A 245 15.09 -14.73 4.60
CA ALA A 245 14.79 -16.14 4.34
C ALA A 245 14.79 -16.51 2.85
N ASP A 246 14.92 -15.55 1.92
CA ASP A 246 14.84 -15.80 0.48
C ASP A 246 15.78 -14.88 -0.31
N ARG A 247 16.97 -15.38 -0.64
CA ARG A 247 17.96 -14.69 -1.50
C ARG A 247 18.35 -15.56 -2.69
N PRO A 248 17.69 -15.43 -3.85
CA PRO A 248 18.08 -16.13 -5.08
C PRO A 248 19.32 -15.52 -5.76
N ASP A 249 19.88 -14.43 -5.23
CA ASP A 249 20.96 -13.60 -5.80
C ASP A 249 22.37 -13.99 -5.36
N ILE A 250 22.52 -15.06 -4.56
CA ILE A 250 23.80 -15.81 -4.47
C ILE A 250 23.93 -16.65 -5.76
N ALA A 251 24.09 -15.96 -6.88
CA ALA A 251 24.27 -16.55 -8.19
C ALA A 251 25.64 -17.25 -8.23
N GLY A 252 25.66 -18.53 -7.90
CA GLY A 252 26.86 -19.37 -8.02
C GLY A 252 26.79 -20.74 -7.34
N SER A 253 25.98 -20.91 -6.30
CA SER A 253 25.83 -22.22 -5.64
C SER A 253 24.62 -22.96 -6.20
N SER A 254 24.86 -24.12 -6.82
CA SER A 254 23.83 -25.14 -7.02
C SER A 254 23.12 -25.39 -5.68
N PRO A 255 21.80 -25.65 -5.63
CA PRO A 255 21.11 -26.12 -4.43
C PRO A 255 21.77 -27.37 -3.79
N GLU A 256 22.57 -28.10 -4.57
CA GLU A 256 23.36 -29.25 -4.12
C GLU A 256 24.66 -28.85 -3.39
N ALA A 257 25.11 -27.60 -3.48
CA ALA A 257 26.41 -27.13 -2.98
C ALA A 257 26.34 -26.45 -1.60
N ASP A 258 25.19 -25.88 -1.22
CA ASP A 258 24.97 -25.33 0.13
C ASP A 258 23.49 -25.30 0.51
N PRO A 259 23.01 -26.25 1.33
CA PRO A 259 21.60 -26.34 1.72
C PRO A 259 21.15 -25.24 2.70
N PHE A 260 22.04 -24.33 3.12
CA PHE A 260 21.77 -23.32 4.15
C PHE A 260 21.69 -21.88 3.62
N ALA A 261 21.70 -21.67 2.29
CA ALA A 261 21.65 -20.34 1.68
C ALA A 261 20.39 -19.53 2.05
N ALA A 262 19.32 -20.20 2.51
CA ALA A 262 18.06 -19.59 2.95
C ALA A 262 18.07 -19.11 4.42
N ASP A 263 19.13 -19.37 5.20
CA ASP A 263 19.21 -19.03 6.63
C ASP A 263 20.13 -17.81 6.91
N LEU A 264 20.49 -17.03 5.87
CA LEU A 264 21.47 -15.94 5.94
C LEU A 264 20.85 -14.59 6.34
N ASN A 265 21.58 -13.84 7.17
CA ASN A 265 21.19 -12.55 7.72
C ASN A 265 22.17 -11.46 7.30
N ASP A 266 21.69 -10.24 7.16
CA ASP A 266 22.52 -9.07 6.90
C ASP A 266 23.09 -8.47 8.17
N ALA A 267 24.38 -8.16 8.10
CA ALA A 267 25.05 -7.33 9.06
C ALA A 267 25.78 -6.19 8.34
N VAL A 268 25.68 -4.98 8.91
CA VAL A 268 26.47 -3.83 8.49
C VAL A 268 27.90 -4.09 8.89
N ARG A 269 28.83 -3.96 7.95
CA ARG A 269 30.27 -4.13 8.20
C ARG A 269 30.80 -2.88 8.89
N ILE A 270 31.34 -3.01 10.10
CA ILE A 270 31.78 -1.85 10.87
C ILE A 270 32.88 -1.07 10.15
N ALA A 271 33.79 -1.78 9.47
CA ALA A 271 34.87 -1.15 8.71
C ALA A 271 34.35 -0.30 7.54
N ALA A 272 33.17 -0.59 7.01
CA ALA A 272 32.54 0.25 5.98
C ALA A 272 32.03 1.56 6.57
N ALA A 273 31.38 1.52 7.74
CA ALA A 273 30.96 2.72 8.47
C ALA A 273 32.17 3.56 8.93
N LEU A 274 33.27 2.91 9.33
CA LEU A 274 34.52 3.58 9.67
C LEU A 274 35.24 4.17 8.44
N GLY A 275 34.84 3.82 7.22
CA GLY A 275 35.34 4.43 5.99
C GLY A 275 34.99 5.92 5.91
N ASP A 276 33.82 6.29 6.45
CA ASP A 276 33.37 7.67 6.54
C ASP A 276 34.03 8.37 7.73
N GLY A 277 34.89 9.36 7.43
CA GLY A 277 35.71 10.04 8.44
C GLY A 277 34.89 10.63 9.59
N TRP A 278 33.72 11.20 9.28
CA TRP A 278 32.84 11.77 10.29
C TRP A 278 32.20 10.70 11.20
N MET A 279 31.84 9.53 10.66
CA MET A 279 31.28 8.45 11.48
C MET A 279 32.38 7.82 12.34
N ARG A 280 33.60 7.70 11.81
CA ARG A 280 34.78 7.30 12.58
C ARG A 280 35.01 8.22 13.79
N ASP A 281 34.94 9.54 13.59
CA ASP A 281 35.12 10.52 14.67
C ASP A 281 33.97 10.45 15.69
N ILE A 282 32.73 10.26 15.22
CA ILE A 282 31.57 10.08 16.11
C ILE A 282 31.72 8.81 16.96
N LEU A 283 32.02 7.65 16.36
CA LEU A 283 32.18 6.38 17.07
C LEU A 283 33.38 6.40 18.03
N ALA A 284 34.44 7.14 17.67
CA ALA A 284 35.58 7.37 18.54
C ALA A 284 35.29 8.39 19.66
N GLY A 285 34.11 9.01 19.71
CA GLY A 285 33.80 10.04 20.71
C GLY A 285 34.54 11.37 20.48
N LEU A 286 35.18 11.55 19.33
CA LEU A 286 35.91 12.76 18.95
C LEU A 286 34.98 13.84 18.36
N SER A 287 33.80 13.44 17.89
CA SER A 287 32.74 14.35 17.44
C SER A 287 31.39 13.99 18.04
N ASP A 288 30.56 15.00 18.31
CA ASP A 288 29.18 14.86 18.76
C ASP A 288 28.16 15.21 17.65
N ALA A 289 28.62 15.44 16.41
CA ALA A 289 27.76 15.73 15.27
C ALA A 289 28.40 15.35 13.92
N PRO A 290 27.59 14.92 12.94
CA PRO A 290 28.07 14.74 11.57
C PRO A 290 28.19 16.10 10.84
N PRO A 291 28.95 16.18 9.72
CA PRO A 291 29.00 17.35 8.86
C PRO A 291 27.62 17.74 8.31
N ASP A 292 27.45 19.03 8.03
CA ASP A 292 26.26 19.54 7.35
C ASP A 292 26.09 18.86 5.99
N GLY A 293 24.89 18.35 5.72
CA GLY A 293 24.59 17.63 4.48
C GLY A 293 25.13 16.20 4.40
N ALA A 294 25.75 15.68 5.47
CA ALA A 294 26.16 14.27 5.51
C ALA A 294 24.96 13.36 5.19
N PRO A 295 25.12 12.44 4.22
CA PRO A 295 24.00 11.65 3.74
C PRO A 295 23.52 10.74 4.87
N THR A 296 22.20 10.67 4.98
CA THR A 296 21.53 9.59 5.68
C THR A 296 20.57 8.95 4.70
N ARG A 297 20.17 7.71 4.95
CA ARG A 297 19.05 7.17 4.19
C ARG A 297 17.77 7.77 4.78
N PRO A 298 16.90 8.40 3.97
CA PRO A 298 15.53 8.56 4.38
C PRO A 298 15.00 7.15 4.67
N TRP A 299 14.52 6.91 5.89
CA TRP A 299 13.67 5.74 6.12
C TRP A 299 12.37 5.99 5.35
N GLU A 300 12.34 5.55 4.09
CA GLU A 300 11.11 5.31 3.39
C GLU A 300 10.61 3.95 3.89
N ALA A 301 9.39 3.88 4.40
CA ALA A 301 8.68 2.62 4.62
C ALA A 301 8.53 1.75 3.34
N ARG A 302 9.15 2.14 2.22
CA ARG A 302 9.14 1.52 0.91
C ARG A 302 10.44 0.79 0.54
N GLN A 303 11.53 0.89 1.31
CA GLN A 303 12.76 0.15 1.00
C GLN A 303 12.97 -1.01 1.99
N SER A 304 12.62 -2.20 1.49
CA SER A 304 12.39 -3.50 2.18
C SER A 304 11.02 -3.62 2.87
N PRO A 305 10.09 -4.42 2.30
CA PRO A 305 8.85 -4.82 2.95
C PRO A 305 9.06 -5.53 4.31
N GLU A 306 10.25 -6.04 4.61
CA GLU A 306 10.51 -6.93 5.75
C GLU A 306 10.82 -6.17 7.06
N ALA A 307 11.38 -4.96 6.98
CA ALA A 307 11.60 -4.10 8.14
C ALA A 307 10.30 -3.43 8.63
N ALA A 308 9.41 -3.04 7.71
CA ALA A 308 8.09 -2.52 8.05
C ALA A 308 7.19 -3.57 8.74
N LEU A 309 7.39 -4.85 8.40
CA LEU A 309 6.69 -5.96 9.03
C LEU A 309 7.19 -6.26 10.44
N SER A 310 8.46 -5.99 10.75
CA SER A 310 9.06 -6.23 12.06
C SER A 310 8.69 -5.19 13.13
N LEU A 311 7.69 -4.32 12.91
CA LEU A 311 7.15 -3.43 13.97
C LEU A 311 5.60 -3.41 14.07
N SER A 312 4.90 -4.23 13.29
CA SER A 312 3.49 -4.02 12.92
C SER A 312 2.34 -4.62 13.77
N ALA A 313 2.51 -4.89 15.08
CA ALA A 313 1.36 -5.29 15.93
C ALA A 313 1.33 -4.61 17.31
N LEU A 314 2.40 -4.70 18.09
CA LEU A 314 2.53 -3.99 19.37
C LEU A 314 2.73 -2.49 19.20
N GLY A 315 3.41 -2.05 18.13
CA GLY A 315 3.52 -0.63 17.78
C GLY A 315 2.17 0.00 17.45
N GLN A 316 1.31 -0.73 16.73
CA GLN A 316 -0.03 -0.25 16.38
C GLN A 316 -0.97 -0.21 17.60
N GLU A 317 -0.89 -1.17 18.53
CA GLU A 317 -1.70 -1.16 19.76
C GLU A 317 -1.16 -0.18 20.82
N ALA A 318 0.15 0.03 20.90
CA ALA A 318 0.76 1.07 21.72
C ALA A 318 0.34 2.46 21.20
N LEU A 319 0.46 2.73 19.89
CA LEU A 319 -0.01 3.97 19.25
C LEU A 319 -1.49 4.26 19.51
N ARG A 320 -2.36 3.23 19.57
CA ARG A 320 -3.78 3.36 19.95
C ARG A 320 -4.01 3.84 21.39
N ARG A 321 -3.07 3.58 22.31
CA ARG A 321 -3.19 3.93 23.73
C ARG A 321 -2.39 5.19 24.13
N ILE A 322 -1.40 5.64 23.33
CA ILE A 322 -0.59 6.86 23.60
C ILE A 322 -1.17 8.11 22.98
N ALA A 323 -2.22 8.00 22.16
CA ALA A 323 -2.90 9.18 21.66
C ALA A 323 -3.27 10.04 22.87
N PRO A 324 -2.61 11.19 23.10
CA PRO A 324 -2.98 12.04 24.21
C PRO A 324 -4.41 12.48 23.92
N ALA A 325 -5.23 12.64 24.97
CA ALA A 325 -6.27 13.66 24.89
C ALA A 325 -5.53 14.99 24.64
N ARG A 326 -5.32 15.33 23.37
CA ARG A 326 -4.61 16.54 22.99
C ARG A 326 -5.49 17.70 23.41
N ARG A 327 -4.95 18.60 24.24
CA ARG A 327 -5.43 19.98 24.28
C ARG A 327 -5.48 20.52 22.85
N PRO A 328 -6.50 21.32 22.51
CA PRO A 328 -6.81 21.68 21.13
C PRO A 328 -5.65 22.43 20.49
N VAL A 329 -4.88 21.73 19.66
CA VAL A 329 -4.12 22.36 18.59
C VAL A 329 -5.10 22.46 17.44
N ALA A 330 -5.31 23.67 16.92
CA ALA A 330 -6.28 23.90 15.85
C ALA A 330 -6.08 22.87 14.72
N PRO A 331 -7.16 22.20 14.26
CA PRO A 331 -7.10 21.31 13.10
C PRO A 331 -6.50 22.08 11.91
N PRO A 332 -5.78 21.41 10.98
CA PRO A 332 -5.28 22.07 9.80
C PRO A 332 -6.44 22.79 9.10
N ASP A 333 -6.22 24.04 8.70
CA ASP A 333 -7.26 24.87 8.08
C ASP A 333 -7.64 24.36 6.67
N ALA A 334 -6.86 23.43 6.07
CA ALA A 334 -7.12 22.80 4.78
C ALA A 334 -6.74 21.31 4.79
N GLY A 335 -7.56 20.47 4.15
CA GLY A 335 -7.28 19.04 3.99
C GLY A 335 -7.97 18.37 2.81
N ILE A 336 -8.46 19.18 1.86
CA ILE A 336 -9.20 18.72 0.68
C ILE A 336 -8.91 19.64 -0.49
N ASP A 337 -8.96 19.11 -1.71
CA ASP A 337 -8.85 19.86 -2.97
C ASP A 337 -10.22 19.98 -3.66
N ARG A 338 -10.36 20.98 -4.55
CA ARG A 338 -11.56 21.15 -5.37
C ARG A 338 -11.69 20.02 -6.39
N ASP A 339 -12.92 19.63 -6.68
CA ASP A 339 -13.20 18.67 -7.74
C ASP A 339 -12.77 19.24 -9.11
N ARG A 340 -12.01 18.47 -9.89
CA ARG A 340 -11.69 18.84 -11.28
C ARG A 340 -12.97 18.84 -12.11
N PRO A 341 -13.17 19.71 -13.10
CA PRO A 341 -14.35 19.62 -13.97
C PRO A 341 -14.41 18.26 -14.71
N ASP A 342 -15.51 17.52 -14.54
CA ASP A 342 -15.80 16.27 -15.27
C ASP A 342 -17.18 16.39 -15.93
N SER A 343 -17.24 16.33 -17.26
CA SER A 343 -18.49 16.47 -18.02
C SER A 343 -19.45 15.29 -17.84
N ARG A 344 -19.00 14.20 -17.20
CA ARG A 344 -19.81 13.02 -16.88
C ARG A 344 -20.55 13.16 -15.56
N ASP A 345 -20.25 14.19 -14.77
CA ASP A 345 -20.98 14.49 -13.54
C ASP A 345 -22.48 14.64 -13.83
N ARG A 346 -23.29 13.88 -13.11
CA ARG A 346 -24.74 13.96 -13.23
C ARG A 346 -25.27 15.03 -12.30
N TRP A 347 -26.05 15.95 -12.85
CA TRP A 347 -26.66 17.03 -12.06
C TRP A 347 -27.89 16.52 -11.29
N PHE A 348 -27.99 16.94 -10.04
CA PHE A 348 -29.22 16.89 -9.28
C PHE A 348 -30.29 17.73 -9.99
N ARG A 349 -31.49 17.18 -10.07
CA ARG A 349 -32.66 17.84 -10.63
C ARG A 349 -33.75 17.78 -9.57
N PRO A 350 -34.07 18.92 -8.92
CA PRO A 350 -35.14 18.97 -7.94
C PRO A 350 -36.44 18.40 -8.50
N SER A 351 -37.19 17.73 -7.63
CA SER A 351 -38.60 17.45 -7.86
C SER A 351 -39.41 18.76 -7.87
N LEU A 352 -40.68 18.66 -8.29
CA LEU A 352 -41.63 19.77 -8.19
C LEU A 352 -42.39 19.78 -6.85
N ALA A 353 -41.84 19.15 -5.81
CA ALA A 353 -42.43 19.20 -4.49
C ALA A 353 -42.41 20.64 -3.95
N PRO A 354 -43.44 21.08 -3.23
CA PRO A 354 -43.45 22.42 -2.65
C PRO A 354 -42.28 22.58 -1.66
N PRO A 355 -41.55 23.70 -1.71
CA PRO A 355 -40.40 23.92 -0.83
C PRO A 355 -40.87 24.19 0.60
N ALA A 356 -40.22 23.54 1.57
CA ALA A 356 -40.37 23.88 2.98
C ALA A 356 -39.69 25.23 3.25
N GLN A 357 -40.30 26.08 4.10
CA GLN A 357 -39.72 27.37 4.49
C GLN A 357 -38.45 27.19 5.32
N GLN A 358 -38.41 26.16 6.15
CA GLN A 358 -37.27 25.79 6.98
C GLN A 358 -37.20 24.27 7.13
N ILE A 359 -35.99 23.75 7.30
CA ILE A 359 -35.72 22.35 7.64
C ILE A 359 -34.68 22.36 8.77
N LEU A 360 -35.05 21.84 9.94
CA LEU A 360 -34.13 21.67 11.05
C LEU A 360 -33.52 20.25 11.01
N PRO A 361 -32.23 20.11 11.38
CA PRO A 361 -31.59 18.80 11.42
C PRO A 361 -32.13 17.91 12.52
N GLN A 362 -31.82 16.62 12.41
CA GLN A 362 -32.11 15.63 13.45
C GLN A 362 -30.81 15.24 14.18
N PRO A 363 -30.89 14.82 15.46
CA PRO A 363 -29.73 14.30 16.17
C PRO A 363 -29.04 13.17 15.40
N THR A 364 -27.73 13.31 15.19
CA THR A 364 -26.90 12.36 14.44
C THR A 364 -25.52 12.26 15.09
N VAL A 365 -24.70 11.33 14.60
CA VAL A 365 -23.33 11.14 15.09
C VAL A 365 -22.45 12.29 14.63
N ILE A 366 -21.67 12.86 15.55
CA ILE A 366 -20.68 13.89 15.26
C ILE A 366 -19.28 13.29 15.26
N GLY A 367 -18.55 13.49 14.16
CA GLY A 367 -17.18 13.03 14.00
C GLY A 367 -16.15 14.02 14.53
N ASP A 368 -14.94 13.53 14.78
CA ASP A 368 -13.77 14.35 15.07
C ASP A 368 -12.58 13.86 14.23
N GLN A 369 -12.17 14.66 13.24
CA GLN A 369 -11.04 14.37 12.36
C GLN A 369 -9.68 14.72 12.98
N ALA A 370 -9.67 15.30 14.19
CA ALA A 370 -8.48 15.80 14.86
C ALA A 370 -7.63 16.67 13.91
N THR A 371 -6.35 16.33 13.68
CA THR A 371 -5.42 17.12 12.87
C THR A 371 -5.20 16.58 11.46
N GLU A 372 -6.06 15.70 10.93
CA GLU A 372 -5.89 15.09 9.61
C GLU A 372 -6.78 15.70 8.53
N GLY A 373 -6.32 15.66 7.28
CA GLY A 373 -7.09 16.02 6.08
C GLY A 373 -8.12 14.96 5.65
N SER A 374 -8.92 14.44 6.59
CA SER A 374 -9.96 13.42 6.31
C SER A 374 -11.39 13.99 6.31
N CYS A 375 -11.54 15.32 6.26
CA CYS A 375 -12.85 15.99 6.31
C CYS A 375 -13.84 15.48 5.25
N ALA A 376 -13.38 15.20 4.04
CA ALA A 376 -14.19 14.65 2.96
C ALA A 376 -14.80 13.28 3.33
N ALA A 377 -13.99 12.40 3.94
CA ALA A 377 -14.42 11.07 4.38
C ALA A 377 -15.42 11.16 5.54
N PHE A 378 -15.20 12.08 6.48
CA PHE A 378 -16.14 12.37 7.56
C PHE A 378 -17.48 12.91 7.04
N ALA A 379 -17.45 13.84 6.09
CA ALA A 379 -18.65 14.40 5.50
C ALA A 379 -19.49 13.32 4.78
N VAL A 380 -18.83 12.42 4.05
CA VAL A 380 -19.51 11.27 3.44
C VAL A 380 -20.05 10.29 4.49
N ALA A 381 -19.31 10.02 5.58
CA ALA A 381 -19.80 9.18 6.66
C ALA A 381 -21.02 9.78 7.38
N ALA A 382 -21.03 11.09 7.62
CA ALA A 382 -22.18 11.80 8.16
C ALA A 382 -23.40 11.70 7.24
N ALA A 383 -23.21 11.90 5.93
CA ALA A 383 -24.30 11.73 4.96
C ALA A 383 -24.84 10.29 4.92
N ILE A 384 -23.97 9.28 5.06
CA ILE A 384 -24.39 7.88 5.19
C ILE A 384 -25.25 7.70 6.45
N GLU A 385 -24.82 8.25 7.59
CA GLU A 385 -25.55 8.16 8.86
C GLU A 385 -26.94 8.80 8.75
N HIS A 386 -27.04 9.98 8.14
CA HIS A 386 -28.32 10.64 7.85
C HIS A 386 -29.28 9.77 7.03
N HIS A 387 -28.77 9.03 6.04
CA HIS A 387 -29.59 8.09 5.28
C HIS A 387 -29.97 6.84 6.08
N LEU A 388 -29.08 6.34 6.92
CA LEU A 388 -29.36 5.19 7.78
C LEU A 388 -30.40 5.55 8.85
N ALA A 389 -30.36 6.76 9.40
CA ALA A 389 -31.32 7.27 10.38
C ALA A 389 -32.78 7.30 9.87
N GLN A 390 -32.98 7.32 8.55
CA GLN A 390 -34.32 7.24 7.95
C GLN A 390 -34.89 5.81 7.89
N ARG A 391 -34.09 4.79 8.24
CA ARG A 391 -34.56 3.40 8.20
C ARG A 391 -35.32 3.07 9.48
N PRO A 392 -36.45 2.33 9.40
CA PRO A 392 -37.24 1.99 10.58
C PRO A 392 -36.50 1.17 11.65
N ASP A 393 -35.48 0.42 11.24
CA ASP A 393 -34.64 -0.45 12.08
C ASP A 393 -33.36 0.26 12.58
N HIS A 394 -33.22 1.55 12.33
CA HIS A 394 -32.05 2.30 12.75
C HIS A 394 -31.96 2.40 14.29
N VAL A 395 -30.80 2.01 14.82
CA VAL A 395 -30.45 2.22 16.23
C VAL A 395 -29.31 3.23 16.26
N ALA A 396 -29.53 4.34 16.97
CA ALA A 396 -28.51 5.37 17.17
C ALA A 396 -27.27 4.78 17.87
N ALA A 397 -26.09 5.21 17.45
CA ALA A 397 -24.82 4.79 18.01
C ALA A 397 -23.95 6.01 18.34
N PRO A 398 -22.96 5.88 19.23
CA PRO A 398 -22.05 6.97 19.54
C PRO A 398 -20.97 7.20 18.47
N VAL A 399 -20.86 6.30 17.50
CA VAL A 399 -19.88 6.34 16.40
C VAL A 399 -20.58 6.06 15.08
N PHE A 400 -19.98 6.50 13.97
CA PHE A 400 -20.54 6.26 12.64
C PHE A 400 -20.70 4.78 12.39
N ARG A 401 -21.75 4.40 11.65
CA ARG A 401 -21.86 3.03 11.13
C ARG A 401 -20.79 2.74 10.09
N ALA A 402 -20.47 3.70 9.24
CA ALA A 402 -19.50 3.57 8.17
C ALA A 402 -18.06 3.86 8.64
N SER A 403 -17.09 3.06 8.20
CA SER A 403 -15.67 3.30 8.43
C SER A 403 -15.19 4.54 7.65
N VAL A 404 -14.92 5.63 8.38
CA VAL A 404 -14.26 6.83 7.83
C VAL A 404 -12.88 6.50 7.26
N ARG A 405 -12.12 5.62 7.93
CA ARG A 405 -10.80 5.18 7.46
C ARG A 405 -10.87 4.52 6.08
N MET A 406 -11.86 3.63 5.87
CA MET A 406 -12.04 2.99 4.57
C MET A 406 -12.45 4.00 3.50
N LEU A 407 -13.35 4.94 3.81
CA LEU A 407 -13.74 6.01 2.88
C LEU A 407 -12.53 6.85 2.44
N ASP A 408 -11.71 7.31 3.39
CA ASP A 408 -10.48 8.07 3.13
C ASP A 408 -9.50 7.28 2.26
N ARG A 409 -9.21 6.04 2.65
CA ARG A 409 -8.17 5.22 2.00
C ARG A 409 -8.59 4.73 0.62
N MET A 410 -9.89 4.50 0.40
CA MET A 410 -10.42 4.22 -0.93
C MET A 410 -10.46 5.46 -1.82
N ALA A 411 -10.62 6.66 -1.26
CA ALA A 411 -10.61 7.91 -2.02
C ALA A 411 -9.29 8.12 -2.77
N ARG A 412 -8.15 7.87 -2.11
CA ARG A 412 -6.80 8.08 -2.68
C ARG A 412 -6.55 7.31 -3.97
N ARG A 413 -7.22 6.16 -4.16
CA ARG A 413 -7.14 5.37 -5.40
C ARG A 413 -7.90 6.00 -6.58
N HIS A 414 -8.77 6.95 -6.30
CA HIS A 414 -9.64 7.61 -7.27
C HIS A 414 -9.35 9.12 -7.37
N ASP A 415 -8.22 9.56 -6.81
CA ASP A 415 -7.85 10.96 -6.88
C ASP A 415 -7.56 11.39 -8.32
N GLU A 416 -7.95 12.61 -8.63
CA GLU A 416 -7.92 13.16 -10.00
C GLU A 416 -6.69 14.04 -10.25
N TRP A 417 -5.91 14.27 -9.19
CA TRP A 417 -4.63 14.95 -9.21
C TRP A 417 -3.52 13.93 -9.47
N LEU A 418 -2.71 14.18 -10.50
CA LEU A 418 -1.60 13.33 -10.97
C LEU A 418 -0.33 13.57 -10.14
N ASP A 419 -0.46 14.25 -9.01
CA ASP A 419 0.60 14.94 -8.32
C ASP A 419 0.75 14.24 -6.96
N ASP A 420 1.92 13.66 -6.70
CA ASP A 420 2.27 12.93 -5.46
C ASP A 420 2.34 13.88 -4.22
N THR A 421 1.34 14.73 -3.98
CA THR A 421 1.25 15.54 -2.76
C THR A 421 0.54 14.75 -1.64
N PRO A 422 1.12 14.65 -0.42
CA PRO A 422 0.59 13.78 0.62
C PRO A 422 -0.78 14.16 1.23
N ASP A 423 -1.27 15.39 1.08
CA ASP A 423 -2.23 15.98 2.03
C ASP A 423 -3.48 16.64 1.42
N GLY A 424 -3.99 16.12 0.30
CA GLY A 424 -5.31 16.50 -0.22
C GLY A 424 -5.99 15.34 -0.95
N THR A 425 -7.27 15.11 -0.66
CA THR A 425 -8.14 14.32 -1.55
C THR A 425 -9.28 15.20 -2.04
N SER A 426 -10.00 14.83 -3.10
CA SER A 426 -11.21 15.56 -3.55
C SER A 426 -12.49 14.92 -3.01
N LEU A 427 -13.56 15.70 -2.90
CA LEU A 427 -14.86 15.17 -2.47
C LEU A 427 -15.35 14.10 -3.45
N ARG A 428 -15.18 14.32 -4.76
CA ARG A 428 -15.51 13.32 -5.77
C ARG A 428 -14.67 12.05 -5.64
N ALA A 429 -13.40 12.13 -5.26
CA ALA A 429 -12.57 10.95 -5.03
C ALA A 429 -13.14 10.04 -3.93
N VAL A 430 -13.60 10.62 -2.80
CA VAL A 430 -14.27 9.87 -1.73
C VAL A 430 -15.57 9.23 -2.23
N LEU A 431 -16.40 9.99 -2.96
CA LEU A 431 -17.65 9.47 -3.54
C LEU A 431 -17.41 8.33 -4.54
N LYS A 432 -16.39 8.45 -5.40
CA LYS A 432 -15.96 7.38 -6.33
C LYS A 432 -15.44 6.16 -5.59
N GLY A 433 -14.60 6.36 -4.57
CA GLY A 433 -14.12 5.31 -3.68
C GLY A 433 -15.28 4.53 -3.06
N PHE A 434 -16.27 5.24 -2.52
CA PHE A 434 -17.47 4.65 -1.96
C PHE A 434 -18.34 3.95 -3.02
N TYR A 435 -18.49 4.53 -4.21
CA TYR A 435 -19.24 3.92 -5.31
C TYR A 435 -18.67 2.58 -5.78
N HIS A 436 -17.35 2.52 -5.96
CA HIS A 436 -16.70 1.31 -6.48
C HIS A 436 -16.48 0.24 -5.41
N ASN A 437 -16.33 0.63 -4.14
CA ASN A 437 -15.92 -0.28 -3.06
C ASN A 437 -16.96 -0.51 -1.97
N GLY A 438 -18.00 0.32 -1.87
CA GLY A 438 -18.81 0.34 -0.65
C GLY A 438 -17.97 0.75 0.57
N VAL A 439 -18.48 0.49 1.76
CA VAL A 439 -17.77 0.79 3.01
C VAL A 439 -18.11 -0.24 4.10
N CYS A 440 -17.11 -0.74 4.80
CA CYS A 440 -17.30 -1.63 5.94
C CYS A 440 -17.74 -0.87 7.21
N SER A 441 -18.10 -1.60 8.26
CA SER A 441 -18.44 -0.98 9.54
C SER A 441 -17.25 -0.24 10.16
N TRP A 442 -17.55 0.75 11.00
CA TRP A 442 -16.54 1.41 11.84
C TRP A 442 -15.72 0.41 12.65
N ASP A 443 -16.35 -0.57 13.29
CA ASP A 443 -15.66 -1.57 14.12
C ASP A 443 -14.68 -2.44 13.31
N ARG A 444 -15.01 -2.73 12.05
CA ARG A 444 -14.13 -3.48 11.15
C ARG A 444 -12.86 -2.72 10.81
N ALA A 445 -12.96 -1.41 10.62
CA ALA A 445 -11.83 -0.56 10.26
C ALA A 445 -11.97 0.84 10.90
N PRO A 446 -11.68 0.98 12.20
CA PRO A 446 -11.94 2.23 12.91
C PRO A 446 -11.02 3.34 12.39
N TYR A 447 -11.54 4.57 12.40
CA TYR A 447 -10.73 5.75 12.18
C TYR A 447 -9.87 6.02 13.42
N VAL A 448 -8.58 6.19 13.18
CA VAL A 448 -7.58 6.48 14.21
C VAL A 448 -6.67 7.56 13.63
N PRO A 449 -6.66 8.77 14.19
CA PRO A 449 -5.76 9.83 13.74
C PRO A 449 -4.30 9.35 13.75
N GLY A 450 -3.57 9.66 12.69
CA GLY A 450 -2.18 9.28 12.41
C GLY A 450 -2.02 7.90 11.76
N LEU A 451 -3.08 7.10 11.63
CA LEU A 451 -2.97 5.74 11.10
C LEU A 451 -3.15 5.72 9.58
N THR A 452 -2.03 5.60 8.88
CA THR A 452 -1.99 5.65 7.41
C THR A 452 -2.12 4.31 6.70
N ASP A 453 -1.78 3.19 7.36
CA ASP A 453 -1.86 1.87 6.75
C ASP A 453 -3.31 1.36 6.68
N PHE A 454 -3.75 0.99 5.48
CA PHE A 454 -5.03 0.35 5.24
C PHE A 454 -4.92 -0.62 4.08
N PHE A 455 -5.39 -1.85 4.29
CA PHE A 455 -5.45 -2.87 3.27
C PHE A 455 -6.89 -3.39 3.13
N LEU A 456 -7.44 -3.32 1.92
CA LEU A 456 -8.77 -3.83 1.59
C LEU A 456 -8.73 -5.36 1.52
N THR A 457 -8.84 -6.01 2.68
CA THR A 457 -8.90 -7.47 2.76
C THR A 457 -10.20 -8.01 2.17
N ARG A 458 -10.23 -9.30 1.85
CA ARG A 458 -11.40 -10.05 1.40
C ARG A 458 -12.58 -9.89 2.36
N ASP A 459 -12.33 -9.89 3.67
CA ASP A 459 -13.39 -9.81 4.68
C ASP A 459 -13.93 -8.39 4.81
N ILE A 460 -13.05 -7.38 4.81
CA ILE A 460 -13.47 -5.96 4.73
C ILE A 460 -14.31 -5.76 3.47
N ALA A 461 -13.88 -6.30 2.34
CA ALA A 461 -14.57 -6.16 1.07
C ALA A 461 -15.93 -6.89 1.03
N LYS A 462 -16.03 -8.07 1.63
CA LYS A 462 -17.31 -8.78 1.78
C LYS A 462 -18.30 -7.97 2.60
N GLU A 463 -17.85 -7.36 3.69
CA GLU A 463 -18.68 -6.53 4.56
C GLU A 463 -19.08 -5.21 3.86
N ALA A 464 -18.14 -4.58 3.17
CA ALA A 464 -18.34 -3.32 2.46
C ALA A 464 -19.43 -3.39 1.37
N ARG A 465 -19.68 -4.57 0.79
CA ARG A 465 -20.76 -4.80 -0.19
C ARG A 465 -22.17 -4.65 0.39
N ARG A 466 -22.33 -4.60 1.71
CA ARG A 466 -23.64 -4.42 2.38
C ARG A 466 -24.05 -2.96 2.49
N LEU A 467 -23.08 -2.03 2.50
CA LEU A 467 -23.32 -0.59 2.61
C LEU A 467 -22.65 0.14 1.47
N THR A 468 -23.45 0.58 0.50
CA THR A 468 -22.94 0.93 -0.83
C THR A 468 -23.71 2.08 -1.46
N LEU A 469 -23.03 2.83 -2.32
CA LEU A 469 -23.60 4.01 -2.97
C LEU A 469 -24.43 3.61 -4.19
N GLY A 470 -25.70 4.00 -4.21
CA GLY A 470 -26.61 3.83 -5.34
C GLY A 470 -26.43 4.92 -6.39
N SER A 471 -26.52 6.18 -5.97
CA SER A 471 -26.32 7.35 -6.83
C SER A 471 -25.61 8.47 -6.09
N TYR A 472 -24.83 9.25 -6.82
CA TYR A 472 -24.28 10.53 -6.39
C TYR A 472 -24.50 11.55 -7.49
N LEU A 473 -25.01 12.73 -7.15
CA LEU A 473 -25.41 13.77 -8.09
C LEU A 473 -24.86 15.11 -7.63
N ARG A 474 -24.30 15.90 -8.55
CA ARG A 474 -23.76 17.22 -8.27
C ARG A 474 -24.89 18.23 -8.16
N VAL A 475 -24.90 19.05 -7.13
CA VAL A 475 -25.89 20.11 -6.94
C VAL A 475 -25.36 21.39 -7.58
N ARG A 476 -26.23 22.12 -8.28
CA ARG A 476 -25.88 23.44 -8.79
C ARG A 476 -25.73 24.41 -7.61
N PRO A 477 -24.76 25.34 -7.63
CA PRO A 477 -24.56 26.30 -6.55
C PRO A 477 -25.58 27.44 -6.63
N THR A 478 -26.87 27.10 -6.66
CA THR A 478 -27.99 28.05 -6.52
C THR A 478 -28.68 27.78 -5.20
N LEU A 479 -29.18 28.83 -4.57
CA LEU A 479 -29.83 28.73 -3.26
C LEU A 479 -31.03 27.76 -3.30
N ASP A 480 -31.84 27.85 -4.35
CA ASP A 480 -33.01 26.99 -4.53
C ASP A 480 -32.63 25.52 -4.76
N ASP A 481 -31.65 25.24 -5.63
CA ASP A 481 -31.20 23.86 -5.86
C ASP A 481 -30.62 23.25 -4.59
N MET A 482 -29.89 24.02 -3.78
CA MET A 482 -29.33 23.59 -2.49
C MET A 482 -30.42 23.30 -1.45
N ARG A 483 -31.40 24.19 -1.28
CA ARG A 483 -32.53 23.97 -0.36
C ARG A 483 -33.36 22.74 -0.77
N MET A 484 -33.62 22.57 -2.07
CA MET A 484 -34.33 21.39 -2.57
C MET A 484 -33.52 20.11 -2.42
N ALA A 485 -32.20 20.19 -2.58
CA ALA A 485 -31.31 19.06 -2.31
C ALA A 485 -31.37 18.65 -0.83
N VAL A 486 -31.35 19.59 0.13
CA VAL A 486 -31.55 19.28 1.57
C VAL A 486 -32.92 18.65 1.80
N GLN A 487 -33.99 19.19 1.21
CA GLN A 487 -35.34 18.65 1.38
C GLN A 487 -35.49 17.20 0.88
N GLU A 488 -34.94 16.90 -0.31
CA GLU A 488 -35.15 15.61 -0.99
C GLU A 488 -34.10 14.56 -0.62
N ALA A 489 -32.85 14.98 -0.41
CA ALA A 489 -31.75 14.09 -0.06
C ALA A 489 -31.51 14.01 1.46
N ARG A 490 -32.09 14.92 2.25
CA ARG A 490 -31.87 15.14 3.70
C ARG A 490 -30.53 15.77 4.05
N VAL A 491 -29.53 15.54 3.22
CA VAL A 491 -28.16 15.98 3.48
C VAL A 491 -27.47 16.31 2.15
N VAL A 492 -26.72 17.40 2.12
CA VAL A 492 -25.87 17.81 1.01
C VAL A 492 -24.43 17.83 1.51
N ILE A 493 -23.57 17.06 0.87
CA ILE A 493 -22.14 17.06 1.17
C ILE A 493 -21.51 18.20 0.40
N VAL A 494 -20.81 19.09 1.08
CA VAL A 494 -20.27 20.31 0.48
C VAL A 494 -18.79 20.51 0.80
N THR A 495 -18.11 21.27 -0.04
CA THR A 495 -16.83 21.89 0.27
C THR A 495 -17.00 23.40 0.39
N ALA A 496 -16.20 24.06 1.23
CA ALA A 496 -16.17 25.51 1.33
C ALA A 496 -14.79 26.02 1.71
N ARG A 497 -14.48 27.24 1.29
CA ARG A 497 -13.30 27.97 1.76
C ARG A 497 -13.57 28.48 3.17
N ILE A 498 -12.93 27.90 4.17
CA ILE A 498 -13.13 28.30 5.57
C ILE A 498 -12.25 29.50 5.93
N HIS A 499 -12.71 30.29 6.90
CA HIS A 499 -12.04 31.47 7.45
C HIS A 499 -12.12 31.44 8.99
N ASP A 500 -11.66 32.50 9.66
CA ASP A 500 -11.53 32.52 11.13
C ASP A 500 -12.85 32.30 11.89
N GLY A 501 -13.98 32.73 11.34
CA GLY A 501 -15.31 32.50 11.92
C GLY A 501 -15.65 31.02 12.09
N TRP A 502 -15.05 30.14 11.27
CA TRP A 502 -15.22 28.68 11.39
C TRP A 502 -14.46 28.06 12.56
N ARG A 503 -13.54 28.79 13.21
CA ARG A 503 -12.82 28.26 14.38
C ARG A 503 -13.72 28.23 15.61
N HIS A 504 -14.48 29.29 15.81
CA HIS A 504 -15.36 29.48 16.95
C HIS A 504 -16.66 30.13 16.46
N PRO A 505 -17.73 29.35 16.26
CA PRO A 505 -19.06 29.91 16.14
C PRO A 505 -19.36 30.83 17.32
N ASP A 506 -20.19 31.84 17.10
CA ASP A 506 -20.56 32.79 18.15
C ASP A 506 -21.48 32.16 19.22
N ALA A 507 -21.93 32.98 20.17
CA ALA A 507 -22.79 32.55 21.26
C ALA A 507 -24.16 32.00 20.80
N ASP A 508 -24.62 32.38 19.60
CA ASP A 508 -25.83 31.88 18.97
C ASP A 508 -25.54 30.70 18.02
N HIS A 509 -24.31 30.18 18.06
CA HIS A 509 -23.80 29.11 17.21
C HIS A 509 -23.89 29.43 15.71
N ARG A 510 -23.69 30.70 15.35
CA ARG A 510 -23.56 31.16 13.96
C ARG A 510 -22.09 31.30 13.61
N ILE A 511 -21.76 31.10 12.34
CA ILE A 511 -20.41 31.35 11.83
C ILE A 511 -20.28 32.84 11.55
N PRO A 512 -19.40 33.59 12.26
CA PRO A 512 -19.29 35.03 12.08
C PRO A 512 -18.78 35.38 10.67
N TYR A 513 -19.55 36.20 9.97
CA TYR A 513 -19.22 36.71 8.63
C TYR A 513 -19.77 38.12 8.44
N ASP A 514 -18.89 39.06 8.07
CA ASP A 514 -19.27 40.44 7.76
C ASP A 514 -19.07 40.69 6.26
N THR A 515 -20.15 41.03 5.55
CA THR A 515 -20.11 41.36 4.12
C THR A 515 -19.32 42.63 3.82
N ALA A 516 -19.22 43.56 4.78
CA ALA A 516 -18.50 44.82 4.62
C ALA A 516 -16.98 44.67 4.82
N ASP A 517 -16.57 43.69 5.63
CA ASP A 517 -15.16 43.33 5.88
C ASP A 517 -14.99 41.80 5.84
N PRO A 518 -15.03 41.19 4.63
CA PRO A 518 -15.04 39.75 4.51
C PRO A 518 -13.72 39.12 4.97
N PRO A 519 -13.75 38.13 5.87
CA PRO A 519 -12.54 37.50 6.39
C PRO A 519 -11.79 36.72 5.31
N GLN A 520 -10.46 36.67 5.42
CA GLN A 520 -9.63 36.00 4.44
C GLN A 520 -9.75 34.47 4.52
N PRO A 521 -9.87 33.76 3.39
CA PRO A 521 -9.84 32.30 3.34
C PRO A 521 -8.54 31.72 3.89
N ARG A 522 -8.65 30.68 4.72
CA ARG A 522 -7.52 29.94 5.30
C ARG A 522 -7.28 28.57 4.68
N GLY A 523 -8.31 27.98 4.07
CA GLY A 523 -8.21 26.66 3.47
C GLY A 523 -9.54 26.13 2.96
N LEU A 524 -9.52 24.98 2.30
CA LEU A 524 -10.71 24.27 1.86
C LEU A 524 -11.07 23.18 2.87
N HIS A 525 -12.35 23.06 3.18
CA HIS A 525 -12.89 22.09 4.13
C HIS A 525 -14.13 21.41 3.57
N ALA A 526 -14.45 20.21 4.04
CA ALA A 526 -15.66 19.48 3.67
C ALA A 526 -16.48 19.10 4.89
N PHE A 527 -17.80 19.21 4.75
CA PHE A 527 -18.79 18.99 5.79
C PHE A 527 -20.15 18.72 5.13
N VAL A 528 -21.21 18.59 5.93
CA VAL A 528 -22.56 18.43 5.38
C VAL A 528 -23.48 19.56 5.79
N ILE A 529 -24.42 19.88 4.91
CA ILE A 529 -25.60 20.71 5.18
C ILE A 529 -26.79 19.78 5.30
N ASP A 530 -27.45 19.78 6.45
CA ASP A 530 -28.59 18.92 6.76
C ASP A 530 -29.84 19.70 7.20
N GLY A 531 -29.77 21.04 7.12
CA GLY A 531 -30.90 21.92 7.36
C GLY A 531 -30.71 23.30 6.74
N TYR A 532 -31.74 24.13 6.80
CA TYR A 532 -31.70 25.54 6.46
C TYR A 532 -32.83 26.32 7.14
N THR A 533 -32.61 27.62 7.29
CA THR A 533 -33.60 28.61 7.72
C THR A 533 -33.80 29.66 6.62
N ASP A 534 -34.51 30.73 6.97
CA ASP A 534 -34.62 31.96 6.18
C ASP A 534 -33.31 32.77 6.14
N GLU A 535 -32.37 32.49 7.03
CA GLU A 535 -31.11 33.23 7.18
C GLU A 535 -29.87 32.50 6.66
N GLY A 536 -29.87 31.16 6.69
CA GLY A 536 -28.68 30.39 6.31
C GLY A 536 -28.88 28.89 6.23
N PHE A 537 -27.80 28.19 5.89
CA PHE A 537 -27.69 26.73 5.94
C PHE A 537 -27.27 26.28 7.33
N ILE A 538 -27.79 25.15 7.81
CA ILE A 538 -27.34 24.53 9.04
C ILE A 538 -26.30 23.48 8.66
N VAL A 539 -25.09 23.62 9.20
CA VAL A 539 -23.95 22.78 8.88
C VAL A 539 -23.64 21.83 10.02
N GLN A 540 -23.37 20.57 9.71
CA GLN A 540 -22.80 19.59 10.64
C GLN A 540 -21.32 19.39 10.29
N ASN A 541 -20.44 19.70 11.25
CA ASN A 541 -18.99 19.63 11.05
C ASN A 541 -18.36 18.36 11.67
N SER A 542 -17.09 18.12 11.37
CA SER A 542 -16.28 16.99 11.85
C SER A 542 -15.17 17.43 12.82
N ARG A 543 -15.46 18.45 13.65
CA ARG A 543 -14.56 19.01 14.67
C ARG A 543 -14.99 18.65 16.10
N GLY A 544 -15.72 17.55 16.25
CA GLY A 544 -16.27 17.10 17.52
C GLY A 544 -17.56 17.82 17.93
N PRO A 545 -18.25 17.29 18.95
CA PRO A 545 -19.55 17.78 19.41
C PRO A 545 -19.51 19.20 20.00
N ASP A 546 -18.36 19.66 20.47
CA ASP A 546 -18.20 20.96 21.15
C ASP A 546 -17.98 22.14 20.19
N TRP A 547 -17.83 21.90 18.88
CA TRP A 547 -17.54 22.96 17.91
C TRP A 547 -18.70 23.96 17.74
N GLY A 548 -19.94 23.49 17.85
CA GLY A 548 -21.16 24.29 17.72
C GLY A 548 -22.32 23.63 18.44
N GLY A 549 -23.48 24.28 18.44
CA GLY A 549 -24.66 23.86 19.19
C GLY A 549 -25.98 24.38 18.62
N PHE A 550 -26.00 24.79 17.35
CA PHE A 550 -27.19 25.45 16.77
C PHE A 550 -28.43 24.56 16.89
N ALA A 551 -29.57 25.17 17.25
CA ALA A 551 -30.82 24.45 17.54
C ALA A 551 -30.69 23.35 18.63
N GLY A 552 -29.71 23.45 19.53
CA GLY A 552 -29.46 22.46 20.58
C GLY A 552 -28.80 21.17 20.08
N LEU A 553 -28.23 21.18 18.87
CA LEU A 553 -27.60 20.01 18.26
C LEU A 553 -26.07 20.15 18.29
N PRO A 554 -25.34 19.22 18.96
CA PRO A 554 -23.89 19.26 19.04
C PRO A 554 -23.22 19.26 17.66
N GLY A 555 -22.11 19.99 17.51
CA GLY A 555 -21.34 20.04 16.27
C GLY A 555 -22.02 20.76 15.10
N HIS A 556 -23.14 21.46 15.35
CA HIS A 556 -23.87 22.21 14.32
C HIS A 556 -23.71 23.73 14.46
N ALA A 557 -23.68 24.42 13.32
CA ALA A 557 -23.66 25.88 13.27
C ALA A 557 -24.53 26.42 12.13
N LEU A 558 -24.98 27.67 12.23
CA LEU A 558 -25.65 28.36 11.12
C LEU A 558 -24.61 29.08 10.25
N TRP A 559 -24.61 28.77 8.95
CA TRP A 559 -23.78 29.39 7.92
C TRP A 559 -24.64 30.29 7.04
N SER A 560 -24.41 31.61 7.10
CA SER A 560 -25.26 32.59 6.42
C SER A 560 -25.21 32.43 4.89
N PHE A 561 -26.27 32.86 4.20
CA PHE A 561 -26.29 32.78 2.73
C PHE A 561 -25.23 33.65 2.05
N ASP A 562 -24.87 34.79 2.66
CA ASP A 562 -23.82 35.66 2.13
C ASP A 562 -22.44 35.00 2.21
N ASP A 563 -22.14 34.35 3.35
CA ASP A 563 -20.91 33.58 3.53
C ASP A 563 -20.87 32.39 2.55
N TRP A 564 -21.97 31.64 2.44
CA TRP A 564 -22.12 30.56 1.45
C TRP A 564 -21.88 31.03 0.01
N ALA A 565 -22.45 32.17 -0.39
CA ALA A 565 -22.28 32.70 -1.74
C ALA A 565 -20.82 33.08 -2.03
N ALA A 566 -20.07 33.57 -1.04
CA ALA A 566 -18.66 33.94 -1.19
C ALA A 566 -17.72 32.72 -1.17
N HIS A 567 -18.02 31.71 -0.35
CA HIS A 567 -17.06 30.66 0.01
C HIS A 567 -17.43 29.25 -0.41
N GLY A 568 -18.68 29.00 -0.80
CA GLY A 568 -19.16 27.70 -1.27
C GLY A 568 -18.33 27.12 -2.42
N GLY A 569 -18.12 25.81 -2.37
CA GLY A 569 -17.38 25.02 -3.34
C GLY A 569 -18.24 23.96 -4.00
N ASP A 570 -17.76 22.73 -3.97
CA ASP A 570 -18.45 21.57 -4.54
C ASP A 570 -19.64 21.17 -3.67
N ALA A 571 -20.72 20.69 -4.30
CA ALA A 571 -21.91 20.23 -3.60
C ALA A 571 -22.44 18.95 -4.25
N TRP A 572 -22.71 17.94 -3.42
CA TRP A 572 -23.12 16.61 -3.85
C TRP A 572 -24.23 16.06 -2.94
N VAL A 573 -25.20 15.38 -3.56
CA VAL A 573 -26.15 14.52 -2.83
C VAL A 573 -25.86 13.06 -3.14
N ILE A 574 -26.13 12.20 -2.17
CA ILE A 574 -25.99 10.75 -2.32
C ILE A 574 -27.33 10.02 -2.10
N ARG A 575 -27.37 8.76 -2.53
CA ARG A 575 -28.41 7.81 -2.15
C ARG A 575 -27.78 6.45 -1.95
N LEU A 576 -28.00 5.84 -0.79
CA LEU A 576 -27.57 4.47 -0.53
C LEU A 576 -28.34 3.49 -1.42
N ALA A 577 -27.65 2.45 -1.90
CA ALA A 577 -28.31 1.34 -2.57
C ALA A 577 -29.03 0.44 -1.53
N PRO A 578 -30.08 -0.30 -1.93
CA PRO A 578 -30.66 -1.34 -1.09
C PRO A 578 -29.61 -2.40 -0.72
N ASP A 579 -29.68 -2.92 0.51
CA ASP A 579 -28.80 -4.01 0.94
C ASP A 579 -29.12 -5.27 0.11
N SER A 580 -28.25 -5.53 -0.87
CA SER A 580 -28.46 -6.60 -1.84
C SER A 580 -27.11 -7.04 -2.42
N ALA A 581 -26.37 -7.82 -1.63
CA ALA A 581 -25.11 -8.43 -2.06
C ALA A 581 -25.21 -9.15 -3.42
N ARG A 582 -26.39 -9.68 -3.78
CA ARG A 582 -26.69 -10.31 -5.08
C ARG A 582 -26.87 -9.30 -6.22
N ALA A 583 -27.57 -8.19 -6.02
CA ALA A 583 -27.77 -7.17 -7.07
C ALA A 583 -26.47 -6.40 -7.37
N PHE A 584 -25.53 -6.40 -6.42
CA PHE A 584 -24.22 -5.77 -6.55
C PHE A 584 -23.34 -6.33 -7.69
N ALA A 585 -23.55 -7.59 -8.06
CA ALA A 585 -22.79 -8.29 -9.09
C ALA A 585 -23.47 -8.31 -10.47
N VAL A 586 -24.67 -7.75 -10.58
CA VAL A 586 -25.47 -7.77 -11.82
C VAL A 586 -25.32 -6.42 -12.51
N ALA A 587 -24.49 -6.36 -13.56
CA ALA A 587 -24.53 -5.27 -14.51
C ALA A 587 -25.63 -5.56 -15.54
N ALA A 588 -26.59 -4.65 -15.71
CA ALA A 588 -27.51 -4.72 -16.84
C ALA A 588 -26.69 -4.66 -18.14
N GLY A 589 -26.88 -5.65 -19.01
CA GLY A 589 -26.10 -5.77 -20.24
C GLY A 589 -26.18 -4.51 -21.11
N GLY A 590 -25.03 -4.05 -21.60
CA GLY A 590 -24.97 -3.37 -22.90
C GLY A 590 -24.90 -1.84 -22.94
N HIS A 591 -24.65 -1.11 -21.86
CA HIS A 591 -24.37 0.33 -21.96
C HIS A 591 -23.04 0.73 -21.30
N ALA A 592 -22.03 0.99 -22.13
CA ALA A 592 -20.81 1.67 -21.72
C ALA A 592 -21.19 3.07 -21.17
N GLY A 593 -21.15 3.22 -19.84
CA GLY A 593 -21.48 4.49 -19.19
C GLY A 593 -22.03 4.38 -17.76
N ALA A 594 -22.51 3.21 -17.33
CA ALA A 594 -22.75 2.93 -15.91
C ALA A 594 -21.49 2.29 -15.32
N GLY A 595 -20.76 3.03 -14.47
CA GLY A 595 -19.49 2.56 -13.91
C GLY A 595 -19.65 1.22 -13.20
N THR A 596 -18.85 0.23 -13.58
CA THR A 596 -18.88 -1.09 -12.96
C THR A 596 -18.31 -1.02 -11.54
N ARG A 597 -18.97 -1.65 -10.57
CA ARG A 597 -18.49 -1.67 -9.18
C ARG A 597 -17.27 -2.58 -9.06
N ARG A 598 -16.09 -1.98 -8.87
CA ARG A 598 -14.78 -2.64 -9.06
C ARG A 598 -14.44 -3.61 -7.94
N ILE A 599 -15.05 -3.50 -6.76
CA ILE A 599 -14.87 -4.48 -5.67
C ILE A 599 -15.27 -5.92 -6.03
N GLY A 600 -16.07 -6.12 -7.09
CA GLY A 600 -16.34 -7.45 -7.63
C GLY A 600 -15.11 -8.12 -8.26
N LEU A 601 -14.12 -7.32 -8.68
CA LEU A 601 -12.84 -7.76 -9.23
C LEU A 601 -11.75 -7.89 -8.16
N LEU A 602 -12.07 -7.63 -6.89
CA LEU A 602 -11.13 -7.88 -5.81
C LEU A 602 -10.77 -9.38 -5.80
N GLY A 603 -9.47 -9.65 -5.80
CA GLY A 603 -8.90 -10.98 -5.93
C GLY A 603 -8.72 -11.47 -7.37
N HIS A 604 -9.13 -10.69 -8.38
CA HIS A 604 -9.11 -11.10 -9.78
C HIS A 604 -8.30 -10.18 -10.71
N MET A 605 -7.74 -9.07 -10.25
CA MET A 605 -7.09 -8.08 -11.14
C MET A 605 -5.68 -7.68 -10.69
N ILE A 606 -4.72 -7.83 -11.59
CA ILE A 606 -3.31 -7.46 -11.40
C ILE A 606 -3.03 -6.31 -12.37
N HIS A 607 -2.61 -5.16 -11.85
CA HIS A 607 -2.16 -4.03 -12.67
C HIS A 607 -0.67 -3.83 -12.45
N ALA A 608 0.09 -3.86 -13.53
CA ALA A 608 1.53 -3.77 -13.54
C ALA A 608 2.03 -2.84 -14.63
N GLU A 609 3.20 -2.28 -14.40
CA GLU A 609 3.94 -1.45 -15.35
C GLU A 609 5.40 -1.95 -15.42
N ARG A 610 6.22 -1.33 -16.27
CA ARG A 610 7.65 -1.68 -16.37
C ARG A 610 8.40 -1.57 -15.03
N GLY A 611 7.95 -0.65 -14.17
CA GLY A 611 8.53 -0.40 -12.85
C GLY A 611 8.15 -1.42 -11.77
N GLY A 612 7.15 -2.27 -12.01
CA GLY A 612 6.64 -3.22 -11.01
C GLY A 612 5.13 -3.26 -10.94
N LEU A 613 4.62 -3.89 -9.88
CA LEU A 613 3.20 -3.95 -9.58
C LEU A 613 2.71 -2.58 -9.08
N ILE A 614 1.51 -2.19 -9.51
CA ILE A 614 0.89 -0.95 -9.05
C ILE A 614 0.14 -1.23 -7.74
N GLU A 615 0.65 -0.64 -6.65
CA GLU A 615 0.11 -0.84 -5.28
C GLU A 615 -1.17 -0.02 -5.02
N ASP A 616 -1.19 1.24 -5.45
CA ASP A 616 -2.26 2.20 -5.16
C ASP A 616 -3.08 2.57 -6.42
N GLY A 617 -3.33 1.58 -7.28
CA GLY A 617 -4.02 1.75 -8.55
C GLY A 617 -5.55 1.63 -8.48
N THR A 618 -6.21 2.15 -9.51
CA THR A 618 -7.67 2.09 -9.70
C THR A 618 -8.23 0.70 -10.04
N LEU A 619 -7.36 -0.24 -10.44
CA LEU A 619 -7.71 -1.56 -10.98
C LEU A 619 -7.02 -2.73 -10.27
N GLY A 620 -5.77 -2.54 -9.83
CA GLY A 620 -4.91 -3.62 -9.37
C GLY A 620 -5.03 -3.98 -7.89
N LEU A 621 -4.61 -5.19 -7.55
CA LEU A 621 -4.61 -5.72 -6.19
C LEU A 621 -3.43 -5.28 -5.31
N GLY A 622 -2.40 -4.64 -5.87
CA GLY A 622 -1.11 -4.46 -5.18
C GLY A 622 -0.52 -5.79 -4.68
N ALA A 623 0.67 -5.78 -4.10
CA ALA A 623 1.35 -7.00 -3.69
C ALA A 623 0.58 -7.72 -2.58
N ARG A 624 0.00 -6.95 -1.65
CA ARG A 624 -0.81 -7.50 -0.55
C ARG A 624 -2.08 -8.19 -1.04
N GLY A 625 -2.79 -7.64 -2.03
CA GLY A 625 -3.99 -8.26 -2.58
C GLY A 625 -3.69 -9.47 -3.45
N VAL A 626 -2.55 -9.46 -4.17
CA VAL A 626 -2.05 -10.66 -4.85
C VAL A 626 -1.73 -11.77 -3.84
N ALA A 627 -1.07 -11.44 -2.73
CA ALA A 627 -0.76 -12.39 -1.66
C ALA A 627 -2.00 -12.94 -0.95
N GLU A 628 -3.02 -12.12 -0.69
CA GLU A 628 -4.28 -12.59 -0.11
C GLU A 628 -5.02 -13.55 -1.06
N THR A 629 -5.06 -13.20 -2.36
CA THR A 629 -5.61 -14.06 -3.40
C THR A 629 -4.88 -15.40 -3.47
N ALA A 630 -3.55 -15.35 -3.39
CA ALA A 630 -2.70 -16.51 -3.34
C ALA A 630 -3.03 -17.42 -2.16
N GLY A 631 -3.13 -16.87 -0.95
CA GLY A 631 -3.50 -17.63 0.24
C GLY A 631 -4.86 -18.32 0.08
N TYR A 632 -5.85 -17.62 -0.48
CA TYR A 632 -7.15 -18.24 -0.76
C TYR A 632 -7.05 -19.37 -1.79
N LEU A 633 -6.37 -19.13 -2.92
CA LEU A 633 -6.18 -20.16 -3.92
C LEU A 633 -5.35 -21.33 -3.34
N ALA A 634 -4.43 -21.12 -2.41
CA ALA A 634 -3.66 -22.19 -1.76
C ALA A 634 -4.54 -23.18 -0.98
N SER A 635 -5.57 -22.66 -0.32
CA SER A 635 -6.42 -23.39 0.63
C SER A 635 -7.20 -24.53 -0.02
N ASP A 636 -7.58 -25.52 0.78
CA ASP A 636 -8.45 -26.62 0.37
C ASP A 636 -9.76 -26.14 -0.23
N GLU A 637 -10.36 -25.09 0.37
CA GLU A 637 -11.57 -24.44 -0.14
C GLU A 637 -11.34 -23.90 -1.56
N GLY A 638 -10.24 -23.18 -1.78
CA GLY A 638 -9.88 -22.66 -3.09
C GLY A 638 -9.54 -23.75 -4.09
N ARG A 639 -8.88 -24.84 -3.67
CA ARG A 639 -8.52 -26.01 -4.51
C ARG A 639 -9.76 -26.76 -4.97
N ALA A 640 -10.68 -27.02 -4.06
CA ALA A 640 -11.95 -27.67 -4.38
C ALA A 640 -12.83 -26.78 -5.29
N ALA A 641 -12.91 -25.47 -5.00
CA ALA A 641 -13.77 -24.56 -5.77
C ALA A 641 -13.23 -24.26 -7.18
N TYR A 642 -11.91 -24.19 -7.34
CA TYR A 642 -11.27 -23.77 -8.58
C TYR A 642 -10.10 -24.69 -8.98
N PRO A 643 -10.40 -25.81 -9.67
CA PRO A 643 -9.37 -26.70 -10.21
C PRO A 643 -8.61 -26.10 -11.41
N ARG A 644 -9.18 -25.09 -12.07
CA ARG A 644 -8.60 -24.44 -13.26
C ARG A 644 -8.37 -22.96 -13.00
N LEU A 645 -7.22 -22.46 -13.44
CA LEU A 645 -6.84 -21.06 -13.30
C LEU A 645 -6.60 -20.46 -14.70
N LEU A 646 -7.13 -19.25 -14.93
CA LEU A 646 -7.02 -18.55 -16.21
C LEU A 646 -6.31 -17.22 -16.03
N LEU A 647 -5.14 -17.07 -16.65
CA LEU A 647 -4.43 -15.80 -16.76
C LEU A 647 -4.94 -15.07 -17.99
N MET A 648 -5.62 -13.94 -17.82
CA MET A 648 -6.19 -13.16 -18.92
C MET A 648 -5.53 -11.80 -19.04
N VAL A 649 -4.65 -11.63 -20.03
CA VAL A 649 -3.88 -10.41 -20.26
C VAL A 649 -4.65 -9.47 -21.18
N HIS A 650 -5.06 -8.30 -20.67
CA HIS A 650 -5.88 -7.33 -21.39
C HIS A 650 -5.05 -6.41 -22.31
N ASP A 651 -5.77 -5.76 -23.23
CA ASP A 651 -5.17 -4.76 -24.12
C ASP A 651 -4.92 -3.45 -23.35
N PRO A 652 -3.66 -2.95 -23.26
CA PRO A 652 -3.31 -1.72 -22.55
C PRO A 652 -3.86 -0.44 -23.17
N LEU A 653 -4.46 -0.51 -24.36
CA LEU A 653 -5.13 0.63 -24.99
C LEU A 653 -6.54 0.89 -24.43
N LEU A 654 -7.06 -0.02 -23.60
CA LEU A 654 -8.33 0.15 -22.93
C LEU A 654 -8.13 0.94 -21.63
N ASP A 655 -9.14 1.75 -21.27
CA ASP A 655 -9.16 2.39 -19.96
C ASP A 655 -9.67 1.44 -18.87
N SER A 656 -9.47 1.87 -17.62
CA SER A 656 -9.83 1.12 -16.43
C SER A 656 -11.31 0.77 -16.36
N ASP A 657 -12.20 1.69 -16.73
CA ASP A 657 -13.64 1.45 -16.74
C ASP A 657 -14.05 0.38 -17.75
N THR A 658 -13.47 0.43 -18.96
CA THR A 658 -13.74 -0.54 -20.02
C THR A 658 -13.23 -1.92 -19.63
N ILE A 659 -12.00 -2.02 -19.09
CA ILE A 659 -11.43 -3.29 -18.63
C ILE A 659 -12.30 -3.86 -17.50
N ALA A 660 -12.67 -3.05 -16.51
CA ALA A 660 -13.49 -3.51 -15.39
C ALA A 660 -14.89 -4.00 -15.85
N GLY A 661 -15.52 -3.27 -16.78
CA GLY A 661 -16.82 -3.63 -17.34
C GLY A 661 -16.81 -4.93 -18.15
N LEU A 662 -15.69 -5.27 -18.78
CA LEU A 662 -15.50 -6.55 -19.47
C LEU A 662 -15.11 -7.67 -18.50
N ALA A 663 -14.21 -7.39 -17.57
CA ALA A 663 -13.64 -8.36 -16.65
C ALA A 663 -14.67 -8.88 -15.63
N LEU A 664 -15.56 -8.02 -15.10
CA LEU A 664 -16.47 -8.45 -14.03
C LEU A 664 -17.49 -9.50 -14.49
N PRO A 665 -18.26 -9.30 -15.58
CA PRO A 665 -19.19 -10.33 -16.07
C PRO A 665 -18.47 -11.61 -16.49
N LEU A 666 -17.26 -11.47 -17.05
CA LEU A 666 -16.44 -12.62 -17.44
C LEU A 666 -15.95 -13.40 -16.20
N THR A 667 -15.51 -12.70 -15.15
CA THR A 667 -15.13 -13.29 -13.86
C THR A 667 -16.26 -14.14 -13.31
N MET A 668 -17.48 -13.60 -13.27
CA MET A 668 -18.64 -14.32 -12.74
C MET A 668 -18.95 -15.59 -13.56
N ARG A 669 -18.95 -15.49 -14.89
CA ARG A 669 -19.23 -16.63 -15.80
C ARG A 669 -18.17 -17.73 -15.75
N LEU A 670 -16.90 -17.37 -15.56
CA LEU A 670 -15.79 -18.33 -15.43
C LEU A 670 -15.81 -19.03 -14.06
N LYS A 671 -16.03 -18.28 -12.97
CA LYS A 671 -16.14 -18.85 -11.62
C LYS A 671 -17.29 -19.84 -11.50
N ALA A 672 -18.41 -19.58 -12.16
CA ALA A 672 -19.55 -20.49 -12.23
C ALA A 672 -19.20 -21.85 -12.88
N ARG A 673 -18.09 -21.93 -13.62
CA ARG A 673 -17.57 -23.15 -14.27
C ARG A 673 -16.33 -23.71 -13.56
N GLY A 674 -16.03 -23.27 -12.33
CA GLY A 674 -14.85 -23.70 -11.57
C GLY A 674 -13.52 -23.19 -12.14
N ILE A 675 -13.54 -22.13 -12.95
CA ILE A 675 -12.34 -21.48 -13.49
C ILE A 675 -12.13 -20.16 -12.75
N TYR A 676 -10.98 -19.98 -12.13
CA TYR A 676 -10.62 -18.72 -11.48
C TYR A 676 -9.83 -17.82 -12.44
N PRO A 677 -10.38 -16.68 -12.88
CA PRO A 677 -9.63 -15.75 -13.72
C PRO A 677 -8.78 -14.80 -12.90
N LEU A 678 -7.54 -14.60 -13.36
CA LEU A 678 -6.65 -13.50 -12.97
C LEU A 678 -6.47 -12.61 -14.21
N HIS A 679 -7.14 -11.48 -14.20
CA HIS A 679 -7.01 -10.44 -15.21
C HIS A 679 -5.72 -9.66 -14.99
N ILE A 680 -4.86 -9.60 -16.01
CA ILE A 680 -3.58 -8.92 -15.97
C ILE A 680 -3.66 -7.71 -16.91
N VAL A 681 -3.40 -6.53 -16.37
CA VAL A 681 -3.27 -5.28 -17.10
C VAL A 681 -1.82 -4.85 -17.00
N TYR A 682 -1.07 -4.92 -18.10
CA TYR A 682 0.33 -4.51 -18.13
C TYR A 682 0.50 -3.31 -19.07
N GLY A 683 1.14 -2.24 -18.61
CA GLY A 683 1.50 -1.12 -19.48
C GLY A 683 0.35 -0.14 -19.76
N MET A 684 -0.71 -0.12 -18.94
CA MET A 684 -1.85 0.76 -19.18
C MET A 684 -1.44 2.24 -19.06
N ASP A 685 -0.61 2.54 -18.07
CA ASP A 685 -0.10 3.90 -17.86
C ASP A 685 1.05 4.21 -18.83
N GLU A 686 1.94 3.23 -19.10
CA GLU A 686 2.99 3.36 -20.13
C GLU A 686 2.40 3.68 -21.52
N MET A 687 1.25 3.09 -21.84
CA MET A 687 0.54 3.29 -23.11
C MET A 687 -0.46 4.46 -23.09
N LEU A 688 -0.63 5.15 -21.97
CA LEU A 688 -1.59 6.26 -21.85
C LEU A 688 -1.30 7.38 -22.85
N GLY A 689 -0.03 7.79 -22.98
CA GLY A 689 0.38 8.81 -23.94
C GLY A 689 0.08 8.41 -25.39
N CYS A 690 0.31 7.15 -25.74
CA CYS A 690 -0.05 6.59 -27.04
C CYS A 690 -1.57 6.66 -27.26
N ARG A 691 -2.36 6.18 -26.29
CA ARG A 691 -3.83 6.17 -26.34
C ARG A 691 -4.41 7.58 -26.51
N LEU A 692 -3.99 8.54 -25.70
CA LEU A 692 -4.46 9.92 -25.76
C LEU A 692 -4.09 10.58 -27.08
N ARG A 693 -2.86 10.35 -27.57
CA ARG A 693 -2.41 10.88 -28.85
C ARG A 693 -3.21 10.31 -30.01
N LEU A 694 -3.41 9.00 -30.04
CA LEU A 694 -4.22 8.35 -31.07
C LEU A 694 -5.67 8.85 -31.07
N ALA A 695 -6.28 8.98 -29.89
CA ALA A 695 -7.63 9.52 -29.75
C ALA A 695 -7.73 10.96 -30.27
N HIS A 696 -6.76 11.82 -29.95
CA HIS A 696 -6.70 13.20 -30.45
C HIS A 696 -6.56 13.25 -31.98
N ASP A 697 -5.59 12.53 -32.54
CA ASP A 697 -5.28 12.56 -33.97
C ASP A 697 -6.43 11.98 -34.81
N VAL A 698 -7.10 10.93 -34.32
CA VAL A 698 -8.32 10.41 -34.93
C VAL A 698 -9.43 11.47 -34.90
N GLY A 699 -9.64 12.15 -33.77
CA GLY A 699 -10.61 13.24 -33.68
C GLY A 699 -10.33 14.38 -34.67
N GLN A 700 -9.06 14.77 -34.81
CA GLN A 700 -8.64 15.76 -35.81
C GLN A 700 -8.86 15.27 -37.25
N ALA A 701 -8.58 14.00 -37.53
CA ALA A 701 -8.75 13.41 -38.84
C ALA A 701 -10.22 13.31 -39.25
N VAL A 702 -11.12 12.99 -38.32
CA VAL A 702 -12.57 13.01 -38.54
C VAL A 702 -13.04 14.41 -38.94
N THR A 703 -12.51 15.46 -38.31
CA THR A 703 -12.86 16.86 -38.62
C THR A 703 -12.26 17.35 -39.95
N ARG A 704 -11.03 16.93 -40.28
CA ARG A 704 -10.30 17.43 -41.46
C ARG A 704 -10.63 16.69 -42.76
N TYR A 705 -10.87 15.39 -42.70
CA TYR A 705 -11.12 14.58 -43.89
C TYR A 705 -12.62 14.30 -44.05
N LEU A 706 -13.28 15.11 -44.88
CA LEU A 706 -14.71 15.00 -45.21
C LEU A 706 -15.09 13.75 -46.03
N ARG A 707 -14.11 13.04 -46.61
CA ARG A 707 -14.35 11.79 -47.37
C ARG A 707 -14.15 10.57 -46.48
N GLU A 708 -15.21 9.77 -46.34
CA GLU A 708 -15.18 8.48 -45.65
C GLU A 708 -14.38 7.42 -46.43
N GLY A 709 -13.82 6.43 -45.74
CA GLY A 709 -13.29 5.20 -46.34
C GLY A 709 -11.77 4.99 -46.24
N GLY A 710 -11.28 3.96 -46.93
CA GLY A 710 -9.91 3.43 -46.78
C GLY A 710 -8.76 4.39 -47.15
N SER A 711 -9.04 5.49 -47.86
CA SER A 711 -8.04 6.52 -48.16
C SER A 711 -7.64 7.32 -46.91
N ARG A 712 -8.58 7.56 -45.99
CA ARG A 712 -8.32 8.21 -44.69
C ARG A 712 -7.49 7.31 -43.77
N ASP A 713 -7.85 6.04 -43.68
CA ASP A 713 -7.12 5.07 -42.85
C ASP A 713 -5.70 4.84 -43.37
N ALA A 714 -5.51 4.77 -44.70
CA ALA A 714 -4.19 4.68 -45.30
C ALA A 714 -3.36 5.97 -45.10
N ALA A 715 -3.99 7.15 -45.12
CA ALA A 715 -3.32 8.41 -44.82
C ALA A 715 -2.88 8.50 -43.35
N LEU A 716 -3.77 8.13 -42.42
CA LEU A 716 -3.47 8.06 -40.98
C LEU A 716 -2.38 7.03 -40.70
N ALA A 717 -2.45 5.84 -41.30
CA ALA A 717 -1.41 4.82 -41.17
C ALA A 717 -0.05 5.29 -41.70
N ARG A 718 0.00 6.01 -42.82
CA ARG A 718 1.27 6.58 -43.33
C ARG A 718 1.82 7.67 -42.42
N GLN A 719 0.97 8.58 -41.94
CA GLN A 719 1.40 9.73 -41.14
C GLN A 719 1.76 9.33 -39.71
N LEU A 720 0.96 8.47 -39.08
CA LEU A 720 1.11 8.09 -37.67
C LEU A 720 1.90 6.79 -37.50
N GLY A 721 1.99 5.96 -38.54
CA GLY A 721 2.61 4.63 -38.51
C GLY A 721 4.02 4.60 -37.91
N PRO A 722 4.96 5.49 -38.30
CA PRO A 722 6.29 5.52 -37.68
C PRO A 722 6.25 5.77 -36.17
N GLY A 723 5.41 6.72 -35.72
CA GLY A 723 5.27 7.04 -34.29
C GLY A 723 4.61 5.91 -33.49
N ILE A 724 3.57 5.30 -34.05
CA ILE A 724 2.90 4.13 -33.47
C ILE A 724 3.88 2.97 -33.33
N ARG A 725 4.61 2.63 -34.40
CA ARG A 725 5.60 1.54 -34.37
C ARG A 725 6.66 1.78 -33.30
N ALA A 726 7.19 3.00 -33.20
CA ALA A 726 8.19 3.35 -32.18
C ALA A 726 7.65 3.17 -30.75
N GLN A 727 6.42 3.61 -30.48
CA GLN A 727 5.78 3.47 -29.17
C GLN A 727 5.50 1.99 -28.83
N VAL A 728 4.93 1.23 -29.76
CA VAL A 728 4.66 -0.20 -29.59
C VAL A 728 5.95 -1.00 -29.44
N ASP A 729 7.02 -0.64 -30.16
CA ASP A 729 8.33 -1.27 -30.02
C ASP A 729 9.00 -0.96 -28.68
N SER A 730 8.84 0.27 -28.17
CA SER A 730 9.29 0.62 -26.82
C SER A 730 8.56 -0.19 -25.76
N TYR A 731 7.23 -0.24 -25.85
CA TYR A 731 6.38 -1.04 -24.97
C TYR A 731 6.75 -2.54 -25.04
N ARG A 732 7.00 -3.06 -26.25
CA ARG A 732 7.45 -4.45 -26.47
C ARG A 732 8.78 -4.75 -25.78
N ARG A 733 9.77 -3.86 -25.89
CA ARG A 733 11.06 -4.03 -25.19
C ARG A 733 10.86 -3.99 -23.68
N GLY A 734 10.10 -3.01 -23.18
CA GLY A 734 9.78 -2.90 -21.75
C GLY A 734 9.11 -4.16 -21.21
N ALA A 735 8.08 -4.66 -21.90
CA ALA A 735 7.39 -5.89 -21.55
C ALA A 735 8.33 -7.11 -21.56
N GLN A 736 9.24 -7.21 -22.53
CA GLN A 736 10.21 -8.32 -22.59
C GLN A 736 11.20 -8.31 -21.42
N GLU A 737 11.59 -7.12 -20.94
CA GLU A 737 12.52 -6.96 -19.83
C GLU A 737 11.84 -7.13 -18.47
N ALA A 738 10.67 -6.52 -18.28
CA ALA A 738 10.01 -6.41 -16.99
C ALA A 738 9.00 -7.52 -16.72
N ALA A 739 8.22 -7.94 -17.71
CA ALA A 739 7.15 -8.92 -17.51
C ALA A 739 7.64 -10.26 -16.93
N PRO A 740 8.79 -10.84 -17.35
CA PRO A 740 9.30 -12.08 -16.73
C PRO A 740 9.61 -11.94 -15.24
N ARG A 741 10.14 -10.79 -14.81
CA ARG A 741 10.42 -10.49 -13.40
C ARG A 741 9.13 -10.26 -12.63
N LEU A 742 8.23 -9.47 -13.20
CA LEU A 742 6.92 -9.22 -12.62
C LEU A 742 6.11 -10.51 -12.42
N MET A 743 6.20 -11.47 -13.34
CA MET A 743 5.59 -12.78 -13.19
C MET A 743 6.24 -13.60 -12.09
N ARG A 744 7.58 -13.55 -11.99
CA ARG A 744 8.30 -14.19 -10.88
C ARG A 744 7.85 -13.57 -9.56
N ASP A 745 7.78 -12.25 -9.46
CA ASP A 745 7.53 -11.56 -8.19
C ASP A 745 6.03 -11.64 -7.78
N ALA A 746 5.11 -11.42 -8.73
CA ALA A 746 3.67 -11.50 -8.45
C ALA A 746 3.16 -12.95 -8.37
N LEU A 747 3.73 -13.88 -9.15
CA LEU A 747 3.29 -15.28 -9.13
C LEU A 747 4.13 -16.21 -8.25
N ALA A 748 5.31 -15.83 -7.75
CA ALA A 748 6.00 -16.65 -6.73
C ALA A 748 5.17 -16.71 -5.44
N VAL A 749 4.39 -15.66 -5.15
CA VAL A 749 3.50 -15.63 -4.00
C VAL A 749 2.24 -16.45 -4.24
N LEU A 750 1.77 -16.53 -5.49
CA LEU A 750 0.63 -17.36 -5.86
C LEU A 750 1.09 -18.84 -5.94
N PRO A 751 0.49 -19.78 -5.20
CA PRO A 751 0.84 -21.21 -5.25
C PRO A 751 0.30 -21.88 -6.53
N LEU A 752 0.41 -21.18 -7.66
CA LEU A 752 0.06 -21.64 -8.99
C LEU A 752 1.03 -22.73 -9.44
N PHE A 753 2.30 -22.64 -9.02
CA PHE A 753 3.40 -23.46 -9.55
C PHE A 753 4.01 -24.42 -8.51
N ALA A 754 3.31 -24.65 -7.39
CA ALA A 754 3.71 -25.71 -6.46
C ALA A 754 3.43 -27.05 -7.16
N ALA A 755 4.50 -27.61 -7.72
CA ALA A 755 4.52 -28.56 -8.83
C ALA A 755 3.97 -29.98 -8.55
N ASP A 756 3.18 -30.22 -7.50
CA ASP A 756 2.81 -31.60 -7.15
C ASP A 756 1.31 -31.95 -7.02
N GLU A 757 0.35 -31.03 -7.18
CA GLU A 757 -1.08 -31.46 -7.18
C GLU A 757 -1.99 -30.65 -8.12
N GLY A 758 -2.15 -31.14 -9.36
CA GLY A 758 -3.44 -31.25 -10.06
C GLY A 758 -4.11 -30.00 -10.69
N ARG A 759 -3.59 -28.78 -10.56
CA ARG A 759 -4.25 -27.58 -11.13
C ARG A 759 -3.81 -27.20 -12.53
N ARG A 760 -4.77 -27.02 -13.45
CA ARG A 760 -4.50 -26.62 -14.84
C ARG A 760 -4.48 -25.11 -14.99
N ILE A 761 -3.35 -24.55 -15.43
CA ILE A 761 -3.17 -23.12 -15.71
C ILE A 761 -3.28 -22.89 -17.21
N GLN A 762 -4.11 -21.93 -17.60
CA GLN A 762 -4.29 -21.51 -18.99
C GLN A 762 -4.03 -20.01 -19.11
N MET A 763 -3.56 -19.56 -20.28
CA MET A 763 -3.31 -18.15 -20.53
C MET A 763 -3.97 -17.69 -21.83
N VAL A 764 -4.64 -16.55 -21.74
CA VAL A 764 -5.33 -15.87 -22.83
C VAL A 764 -4.84 -14.43 -22.86
N SER A 765 -4.64 -13.87 -24.05
CA SER A 765 -4.30 -12.47 -24.20
C SER A 765 -5.19 -11.80 -25.23
N VAL A 766 -5.37 -10.50 -25.09
CA VAL A 766 -6.25 -9.70 -25.95
C VAL A 766 -5.46 -8.54 -26.54
N GLY A 767 -5.52 -8.38 -27.87
CA GLY A 767 -4.92 -7.25 -28.57
C GLY A 767 -3.42 -7.10 -28.28
N LEU A 768 -2.98 -5.90 -27.90
CA LEU A 768 -1.57 -5.66 -27.52
C LEU A 768 -1.13 -6.40 -26.25
N GLY A 769 -2.06 -6.90 -25.43
CA GLY A 769 -1.76 -7.78 -24.29
C GLY A 769 -1.04 -9.07 -24.68
N ALA A 770 -1.07 -9.46 -25.96
CA ALA A 770 -0.30 -10.59 -26.47
C ALA A 770 1.22 -10.43 -26.33
N ILE A 771 1.71 -9.18 -26.35
CA ILE A 771 3.14 -8.86 -26.18
C ILE A 771 3.63 -9.27 -24.78
N PRO A 772 3.08 -8.72 -23.67
CA PRO A 772 3.46 -9.16 -22.34
C PRO A 772 3.09 -10.63 -22.11
N ALA A 773 1.93 -11.12 -22.53
CA ALA A 773 1.56 -12.53 -22.36
C ALA A 773 2.61 -13.51 -22.90
N ARG A 774 3.20 -13.22 -24.06
CA ARG A 774 4.29 -14.04 -24.61
C ARG A 774 5.57 -13.95 -23.79
N ALA A 775 5.92 -12.77 -23.28
CA ALA A 775 7.07 -12.61 -22.38
C ALA A 775 6.84 -13.40 -21.08
N LEU A 776 5.62 -13.33 -20.54
CA LEU A 776 5.18 -14.06 -19.35
C LEU A 776 5.22 -15.58 -19.55
N GLY A 777 4.68 -16.09 -20.67
CA GLY A 777 4.62 -17.53 -20.95
C GLY A 777 5.99 -18.21 -21.06
N ARG A 778 7.04 -17.45 -21.42
CA ARG A 778 8.42 -17.94 -21.42
C ARG A 778 9.00 -18.13 -20.02
N ALA A 779 8.47 -17.39 -19.03
CA ALA A 779 8.97 -17.39 -17.65
C ALA A 779 8.30 -18.46 -16.77
N VAL A 780 7.23 -19.10 -17.25
CA VAL A 780 6.44 -20.06 -16.48
C VAL A 780 6.68 -21.49 -17.02
N PRO A 781 7.31 -22.40 -16.23
CA PRO A 781 7.71 -23.73 -16.69
C PRO A 781 6.53 -24.61 -17.16
N ASP A 782 5.40 -24.56 -16.45
CA ASP A 782 4.25 -25.47 -16.66
C ASP A 782 3.26 -24.98 -17.74
N VAL A 783 3.51 -23.82 -18.34
CA VAL A 783 2.68 -23.26 -19.42
C VAL A 783 3.35 -23.56 -20.76
N ARG A 784 3.21 -24.79 -21.29
CA ARG A 784 3.72 -25.16 -22.63
C ARG A 784 2.84 -26.13 -23.44
N PRO A 785 2.64 -25.89 -24.77
CA PRO A 785 2.54 -24.60 -25.46
C PRO A 785 1.07 -24.14 -25.51
N ASP A 786 0.66 -22.93 -25.83
CA ASP A 786 1.22 -21.59 -26.03
C ASP A 786 -0.06 -20.74 -25.88
N HIS A 787 -0.07 -19.74 -25.02
CA HIS A 787 -1.24 -18.87 -24.77
C HIS A 787 -2.13 -18.57 -26.01
N LEU A 788 -3.44 -18.50 -25.80
CA LEU A 788 -4.40 -18.12 -26.83
C LEU A 788 -4.41 -16.58 -26.98
N ALA A 789 -3.85 -16.07 -28.08
CA ALA A 789 -3.85 -14.65 -28.39
C ALA A 789 -5.07 -14.28 -29.24
N ILE A 790 -5.99 -13.50 -28.68
CA ILE A 790 -7.17 -13.00 -29.35
C ILE A 790 -6.81 -11.69 -30.06
N ALA A 791 -6.98 -11.68 -31.38
CA ALA A 791 -6.85 -10.48 -32.22
C ALA A 791 -5.56 -9.66 -32.02
N PRO A 792 -4.35 -10.26 -31.96
CA PRO A 792 -3.11 -9.50 -31.75
C PRO A 792 -2.83 -8.57 -32.97
N PRO A 793 -2.56 -7.27 -32.75
CA PRO A 793 -2.26 -6.32 -33.84
C PRO A 793 -0.86 -6.49 -34.43
N VAL A 794 -0.02 -7.33 -33.83
CA VAL A 794 1.37 -7.55 -34.24
C VAL A 794 1.62 -9.04 -34.49
N PRO A 795 2.58 -9.42 -35.36
CA PRO A 795 2.84 -10.82 -35.67
C PRO A 795 3.31 -11.63 -34.45
N MET A 796 2.69 -12.80 -34.22
CA MET A 796 2.99 -13.70 -33.09
C MET A 796 3.49 -15.06 -33.59
N ARG A 797 4.81 -15.31 -33.52
CA ARG A 797 5.46 -16.54 -34.06
C ARG A 797 5.33 -17.80 -33.17
N ALA A 798 4.74 -17.71 -31.98
CA ALA A 798 4.65 -18.80 -30.98
C ALA A 798 3.42 -18.61 -30.06
N ALA A 799 2.24 -18.50 -30.66
CA ALA A 799 0.97 -18.33 -29.97
C ALA A 799 -0.15 -18.98 -30.80
N ARG A 800 -1.15 -19.61 -30.16
CA ARG A 800 -2.40 -19.94 -30.85
C ARG A 800 -3.16 -18.65 -31.06
N VAL A 801 -3.39 -18.25 -32.31
CA VAL A 801 -4.05 -16.98 -32.62
C VAL A 801 -5.53 -17.20 -32.92
N TRP A 802 -6.41 -16.53 -32.18
CA TRP A 802 -7.84 -16.45 -32.48
C TRP A 802 -8.13 -15.11 -33.18
N ARG A 803 -8.35 -15.15 -34.50
CA ARG A 803 -8.77 -13.98 -35.29
C ARG A 803 -10.29 -13.81 -35.25
N LEU A 804 -10.76 -12.59 -35.48
CA LEU A 804 -12.19 -12.26 -35.33
C LEU A 804 -13.12 -12.85 -36.41
N SER A 805 -12.61 -13.43 -37.52
CA SER A 805 -13.26 -14.39 -38.44
C SER A 805 -12.36 -14.66 -39.67
N ASP A 806 -12.59 -15.77 -40.40
CA ASP A 806 -11.92 -16.17 -41.65
C ASP A 806 -12.91 -16.22 -42.84
N THR A 807 -13.32 -15.09 -43.45
CA THR A 807 -13.98 -15.03 -44.79
C THR A 807 -13.79 -13.65 -45.44
N ARG A 808 -14.03 -13.55 -46.77
CA ARG A 808 -13.91 -12.33 -47.62
C ARG A 808 -15.27 -11.90 -48.18
N ASP A 809 -15.61 -10.61 -48.10
CA ASP A 809 -16.26 -9.83 -49.16
C ASP A 809 -15.98 -8.32 -49.02
N GLU A 810 -15.86 -7.62 -50.16
CA GLU A 810 -15.20 -6.32 -50.34
C GLU A 810 -16.09 -5.05 -50.32
N SER A 811 -17.35 -5.11 -49.89
CA SER A 811 -18.25 -3.94 -49.95
C SER A 811 -18.86 -3.54 -48.60
N ASP A 812 -18.84 -2.23 -48.35
CA ASP A 812 -19.60 -1.46 -47.36
C ASP A 812 -19.25 -1.55 -45.87
N LEU A 813 -18.35 -0.66 -45.43
CA LEU A 813 -18.43 -0.05 -44.10
C LEU A 813 -18.14 1.47 -44.15
N PRO A 814 -19.05 2.33 -43.64
CA PRO A 814 -18.89 3.79 -43.58
C PRO A 814 -17.84 4.19 -42.52
N GLY A 815 -17.36 5.44 -42.57
CA GLY A 815 -16.12 5.96 -41.95
C GLY A 815 -15.70 5.42 -40.57
N TRP A 816 -14.38 5.25 -40.35
CA TRP A 816 -13.71 4.78 -39.11
C TRP A 816 -14.64 4.52 -37.92
N ARG A 817 -15.08 3.26 -37.81
CA ARG A 817 -15.71 2.66 -36.62
C ARG A 817 -14.74 1.70 -35.89
N GLY A 818 -13.43 1.92 -36.05
CA GLY A 818 -12.36 1.00 -35.67
C GLY A 818 -11.93 1.10 -34.21
N SER A 819 -11.36 0.03 -33.67
CA SER A 819 -10.64 0.07 -32.39
C SER A 819 -9.23 0.64 -32.63
N LEU A 820 -8.59 1.26 -31.63
CA LEU A 820 -7.19 1.69 -31.72
C LEU A 820 -6.26 0.57 -32.22
N THR A 821 -6.60 -0.67 -31.87
CA THR A 821 -5.94 -1.91 -32.27
C THR A 821 -5.89 -2.08 -33.80
N ASP A 822 -6.91 -1.64 -34.56
CA ASP A 822 -6.94 -1.73 -36.03
C ASP A 822 -5.90 -0.80 -36.68
N LEU A 823 -5.74 0.42 -36.15
CA LEU A 823 -4.75 1.39 -36.63
C LEU A 823 -3.31 0.91 -36.35
N ILE A 824 -3.09 0.29 -35.18
CA ILE A 824 -1.80 -0.32 -34.84
C ILE A 824 -1.51 -1.49 -35.77
N ALA A 825 -2.49 -2.35 -36.04
CA ALA A 825 -2.30 -3.45 -36.98
C ALA A 825 -1.89 -2.94 -38.37
N ALA A 826 -2.58 -1.93 -38.89
CA ALA A 826 -2.23 -1.31 -40.16
C ALA A 826 -0.79 -0.74 -40.16
N ALA A 827 -0.36 -0.12 -39.05
CA ALA A 827 1.00 0.39 -38.91
C ALA A 827 2.07 -0.73 -38.88
N HIS A 828 1.71 -1.96 -38.53
CA HIS A 828 2.59 -3.12 -38.53
C HIS A 828 2.35 -4.06 -39.72
N ASP A 829 1.71 -3.57 -40.78
CA ASP A 829 1.34 -4.33 -41.99
C ASP A 829 0.54 -5.62 -41.66
N CYS A 830 -0.18 -5.58 -40.54
CA CYS A 830 -1.05 -6.63 -40.04
C CYS A 830 -2.52 -6.29 -40.29
N ARG A 831 -3.37 -7.32 -40.32
CA ARG A 831 -4.82 -7.18 -40.37
C ARG A 831 -5.44 -8.04 -39.28
N ILE A 832 -6.22 -7.42 -38.39
CA ILE A 832 -6.95 -8.10 -37.31
C ILE A 832 -8.31 -8.59 -37.80
N ARG A 833 -8.92 -7.84 -38.72
CA ARG A 833 -10.19 -8.18 -39.37
C ARG A 833 -9.92 -8.77 -40.76
N ALA A 834 -10.60 -9.86 -41.08
CA ALA A 834 -10.89 -10.22 -42.45
C ALA A 834 -12.26 -9.62 -42.86
N ARG A 835 -12.53 -9.54 -44.16
CA ARG A 835 -13.61 -8.73 -44.77
C ARG A 835 -14.93 -9.53 -44.78
N GLY A 836 -16.00 -9.03 -44.13
CA GLY A 836 -17.40 -9.44 -44.37
C GLY A 836 -17.96 -10.68 -43.64
N GLY A 837 -18.93 -10.42 -42.74
CA GLY A 837 -20.07 -11.32 -42.44
C GLY A 837 -20.00 -12.26 -41.23
N THR A 838 -19.70 -11.82 -39.99
CA THR A 838 -19.91 -12.64 -38.75
C THR A 838 -19.87 -11.81 -37.44
N PRO A 839 -20.20 -12.34 -36.23
CA PRO A 839 -21.25 -11.86 -35.31
C PRO A 839 -20.81 -10.79 -34.27
N ALA A 840 -19.58 -10.24 -34.35
CA ALA A 840 -19.10 -9.17 -33.46
C ALA A 840 -18.14 -8.20 -34.17
N ALA A 841 -18.38 -6.88 -34.05
CA ALA A 841 -17.65 -5.85 -34.80
C ALA A 841 -16.33 -5.39 -34.16
N THR A 842 -16.06 -5.73 -32.89
CA THR A 842 -14.86 -5.34 -32.14
C THR A 842 -14.45 -6.42 -31.13
N ILE A 843 -13.23 -6.34 -30.61
CA ILE A 843 -12.74 -7.21 -29.52
C ILE A 843 -13.66 -7.10 -28.29
N GLN A 844 -14.07 -5.88 -27.93
CA GLN A 844 -14.95 -5.61 -26.79
C GLN A 844 -16.32 -6.26 -27.00
N ALA A 845 -16.85 -6.21 -28.23
CA ALA A 845 -18.10 -6.87 -28.56
C ALA A 845 -17.99 -8.39 -28.40
N LEU A 846 -16.90 -9.01 -28.87
CA LEU A 846 -16.64 -10.44 -28.68
C LEU A 846 -16.59 -10.81 -27.18
N LEU A 847 -15.79 -10.09 -26.38
CA LEU A 847 -15.66 -10.34 -24.94
C LEU A 847 -16.99 -10.16 -24.18
N GLY A 848 -17.86 -9.28 -24.70
CA GLY A 848 -19.19 -9.00 -24.16
C GLY A 848 -20.28 -10.00 -24.55
N GLN A 849 -20.07 -10.86 -25.55
CA GLN A 849 -21.06 -11.86 -25.96
C GLN A 849 -21.35 -12.86 -24.84
N ALA A 850 -22.60 -13.31 -24.71
CA ALA A 850 -23.04 -14.19 -23.62
C ALA A 850 -22.38 -15.57 -23.67
N ASP A 851 -22.20 -16.11 -24.87
CA ASP A 851 -21.59 -17.41 -25.19
C ASP A 851 -20.05 -17.36 -25.29
N PHE A 852 -19.43 -16.18 -25.18
CA PHE A 852 -17.97 -16.02 -25.25
C PHE A 852 -17.23 -16.95 -24.29
N THR A 853 -17.71 -17.11 -23.06
CA THR A 853 -17.06 -18.00 -22.07
C THR A 853 -17.09 -19.46 -22.53
N GLU A 854 -18.13 -19.90 -23.21
CA GLU A 854 -18.25 -21.28 -23.73
C GLU A 854 -17.30 -21.48 -24.90
N GLN A 855 -17.30 -20.55 -25.86
CA GLN A 855 -16.35 -20.54 -26.97
C GLN A 855 -14.90 -20.51 -26.46
N LEU A 856 -14.62 -19.72 -25.42
CA LEU A 856 -13.29 -19.61 -24.83
C LEU A 856 -12.84 -20.93 -24.19
N VAL A 857 -13.71 -21.56 -23.40
CA VAL A 857 -13.42 -22.85 -22.77
C VAL A 857 -13.20 -23.93 -23.83
N GLU A 858 -14.02 -23.99 -24.86
CA GLU A 858 -13.87 -24.91 -25.99
C GLU A 858 -12.51 -24.71 -26.70
N ARG A 859 -12.14 -23.46 -26.98
CA ARG A 859 -10.84 -23.13 -27.62
C ARG A 859 -9.65 -23.49 -26.76
N LEU A 860 -9.79 -23.37 -25.44
CA LEU A 860 -8.75 -23.69 -24.47
C LEU A 860 -8.60 -25.20 -24.23
N GLY A 861 -9.59 -26.01 -24.64
CA GLY A 861 -9.70 -27.44 -24.37
C GLY A 861 -9.76 -27.74 -22.89
#